data_AF-A0A1F3SMN0-F1
#
_entry.id   AF-A0A1F3SMN0-F1
#
_cell.length_a   1.000
_cell.length_b   1.000
_cell.length_c   1.000
_cell.angle_alpha   90.00
_cell.angle_beta   90.00
_cell.angle_gamma   90.00
#
_symmetry.space_group_name_H-M   'P 1'
#
loop_
_entity.id
_entity.type
_entity.pdbx_description
1 polymer ?
#
loop_
_entity_poly.entity_id
_entity_poly.type
_entity_poly.pdbx_seq_one_letter_code
_entity_poly.pdbx_strand_id
1 'polypeptide(L)'
;MGWSQKLAFVFKGVVENSDAGKNESGVSVAVVQNGATLFSATTVSSGKYSLAGEIDFSQGFDVVFSKAGLVGKKVHFDLAKMNLEDIPPGDFKPVESLDIALFKVRENVDFSFLNTQPVANFDWNTRQMNVRLDAVESDNMRKKIDALLNQGEQNAAELEKKYNEAIAAANKLYDEKSYVASRDKYEEALSLKPKEKFPSDRIVELDALIAAQKKEELVKDQEDFEYNNLITAADNLKAQNKLEGAIAKYKEALTKKDEQYPKDQIATLTETLEKRAKELENQAKYDAAIKSADAFLKQNSLLAARDNYTEASKLKPSEQYPKDKLAEIDKKLKVEDEKNAIKQKYDDAIAAADALFAANNFTGAKAKYEEALTFEASSAYAKGRITICDEKLAAEKAEKERLEKIQKLLTQGNTQMGKSEWEPAKASFTEVLSLEAGHPEATQKLALIEQKIKEAADQAAIEKKYTQLMKEGTEADAAGKLEPALAKFEEAKTVKATPEVEAKIVDLKKRIADKNSLTEKEAQYSKHISEGESMMGILGDFPGARAEYVKASAIFPDRQAPKDKIAEIDKLLAAQQSAKEKKDAYDAAVKSADDLLAASKFEEAKVKYQEATAIDNLQKYPKDQIVVIDKKLAELAALNDKKAKYDAAITSANALFSQTKYEDAKKKYVEASAIDAEQNLPKERIAEIDALLASQKEAAEKKAKYDVAIKEADRLLSESKLEASKAKYTEAINVDNAQQYPKDKIAEIDGLLAKKAELEEKQATIANLLKEGNQSYAAKNLEAAKGKFEQVLGIDAGNTEATGMVLKINTELASQKNQAEKDALFAQLKQEGFALADAKSYDQAKQKLQEAQTLKTDKEVSDKIAEIDRLKSSYETAVKEGDRLLSESKLEASKAKFNEALNIDNAQKYPKDKIAEIDALLAKKAELEGKQATIANLLNEGNQSYAAKNLESAKGKFEEVLRIDAGNAEASAMVQKINSELASQKNQAEKDALFAQLKQEGFALADAKSYDQAKQKLQEALTLKTDKAVSDKII
;
A
#
# COMPACT_ATOMS: atom_id res chain seq x y z
N MET A 1 41.18 -65.50 111.85
CA MET A 1 40.23 -66.15 110.92
C MET A 1 39.12 -65.15 110.67
N GLY A 2 39.16 -64.48 109.52
CA GLY A 2 38.23 -63.40 109.17
C GLY A 2 36.87 -63.99 108.82
N TRP A 3 35.85 -63.58 109.57
CA TRP A 3 34.46 -63.93 109.29
C TRP A 3 34.07 -63.25 107.97
N SER A 4 33.64 -64.04 106.98
CA SER A 4 33.25 -63.54 105.67
C SER A 4 32.03 -62.64 105.79
N GLN A 5 32.10 -61.40 105.30
CA GLN A 5 30.97 -60.46 105.22
C GLN A 5 30.13 -60.66 103.93
N LYS A 6 30.15 -61.88 103.37
CA LYS A 6 29.34 -62.25 102.22
C LYS A 6 28.02 -62.87 102.68
N LEU A 7 26.94 -62.50 102.00
CA LEU A 7 25.59 -63.04 102.23
C LEU A 7 24.96 -63.46 100.89
N ALA A 8 24.18 -64.54 100.90
CA ALA A 8 23.42 -64.98 99.74
C ALA A 8 22.18 -64.09 99.54
N PHE A 9 22.18 -63.28 98.48
CA PHE A 9 21.07 -62.41 98.10
C PHE A 9 20.20 -63.07 97.04
N VAL A 10 18.90 -62.82 97.11
CA VAL A 10 17.93 -63.22 96.08
C VAL A 10 17.12 -62.01 95.64
N PHE A 11 17.22 -61.66 94.36
CA PHE A 11 16.40 -60.66 93.69
C PHE A 11 15.39 -61.34 92.77
N LYS A 12 14.14 -60.88 92.82
CA LYS A 12 13.07 -61.32 91.91
C LYS A 12 12.26 -60.11 91.50
N GLY A 13 11.69 -60.15 90.31
CA GLY A 13 10.82 -59.09 89.83
C GLY A 13 10.32 -59.30 88.41
N VAL A 14 9.64 -58.29 87.88
CA VAL A 14 9.14 -58.22 86.50
C VAL A 14 9.75 -57.02 85.78
N VAL A 15 10.17 -57.21 84.53
CA VAL A 15 10.52 -56.09 83.64
C VAL A 15 9.40 -55.86 82.64
N GLU A 16 9.01 -54.60 82.46
CA GLU A 16 7.99 -54.14 81.51
C GLU A 16 8.58 -53.17 80.48
N ASN A 17 7.89 -53.03 79.34
CA ASN A 17 8.17 -52.03 78.32
C ASN A 17 7.06 -50.97 78.33
N SER A 18 7.36 -49.78 78.82
CA SER A 18 6.40 -48.69 78.99
C SER A 18 5.78 -48.23 77.66
N ASP A 19 6.51 -48.30 76.55
CA ASP A 19 5.98 -47.89 75.25
C ASP A 19 5.00 -48.92 74.66
N ALA A 20 5.20 -50.20 74.98
CA ALA A 20 4.36 -51.28 74.49
C ALA A 20 3.21 -51.62 75.46
N GLY A 21 3.29 -51.17 76.71
CA GLY A 21 2.35 -51.50 77.79
C GLY A 21 2.33 -52.99 78.13
N LYS A 22 3.46 -53.70 77.99
CA LYS A 22 3.56 -55.16 78.14
C LYS A 22 4.86 -55.58 78.83
N ASN A 23 4.85 -56.76 79.44
CA ASN A 23 6.04 -57.40 80.03
C ASN A 23 7.12 -57.67 78.97
N GLU A 24 8.39 -57.47 79.33
CA GLU A 24 9.52 -57.51 78.39
C GLU A 24 10.45 -58.70 78.68
N SER A 25 10.54 -59.60 77.69
CA SER A 25 11.39 -60.79 77.76
C SER A 25 12.79 -60.53 77.20
N GLY A 26 13.77 -61.35 77.57
CA GLY A 26 15.13 -61.22 77.03
C GLY A 26 15.91 -60.00 77.56
N VAL A 27 15.46 -59.38 78.65
CA VAL A 27 16.19 -58.30 79.34
C VAL A 27 17.27 -58.92 80.22
N SER A 28 18.52 -58.46 80.07
CA SER A 28 19.63 -58.87 80.93
C SER A 28 19.51 -58.16 82.27
N VAL A 29 19.47 -58.93 83.36
CA VAL A 29 19.46 -58.44 84.75
C VAL A 29 20.71 -58.94 85.45
N ALA A 30 21.59 -58.02 85.82
CA ALA A 30 22.92 -58.34 86.35
C ALA A 30 23.18 -57.61 87.68
N VAL A 31 23.75 -58.33 88.66
CA VAL A 31 24.32 -57.69 89.86
C VAL A 31 25.76 -57.30 89.56
N VAL A 32 26.07 -56.02 89.76
CA VAL A 32 27.37 -55.42 89.46
C VAL A 32 27.93 -54.79 90.73
N GLN A 33 29.15 -55.17 91.12
CA GLN A 33 29.87 -54.60 92.26
C GLN A 33 31.29 -54.24 91.81
N ASN A 34 31.76 -53.04 92.15
CA ASN A 34 33.06 -52.51 91.71
C ASN A 34 33.30 -52.59 90.18
N GLY A 35 32.24 -52.42 89.39
CA GLY A 35 32.29 -52.47 87.93
C GLY A 35 32.34 -53.89 87.32
N ALA A 36 32.42 -54.94 88.14
CA ALA A 36 32.38 -56.33 87.68
C ALA A 36 30.98 -56.92 87.85
N THR A 37 30.49 -57.67 86.85
CA THR A 37 29.27 -58.45 86.99
C THR A 37 29.56 -59.68 87.85
N LEU A 38 28.87 -59.80 88.99
CA LEU A 38 29.02 -60.95 89.88
C LEU A 38 28.22 -62.15 89.37
N PHE A 39 26.95 -61.91 89.01
CA PHE A 39 26.04 -62.90 88.47
C PHE A 39 24.89 -62.21 87.73
N SER A 40 24.29 -62.91 86.76
CA SER A 40 23.23 -62.37 85.92
C SER A 40 22.17 -63.42 85.56
N ALA A 41 21.02 -62.94 85.12
CA ALA A 41 19.89 -63.71 84.61
C ALA A 41 19.23 -62.95 83.45
N THR A 42 18.31 -63.61 82.77
CA THR A 42 17.52 -63.00 81.70
C THR A 42 16.04 -63.16 81.99
N THR A 43 15.24 -62.14 81.70
CA THR A 43 13.78 -62.21 81.88
C THR A 43 13.16 -63.23 80.93
N VAL A 44 12.20 -64.01 81.42
CA VAL A 44 11.42 -64.97 80.61
C VAL A 44 10.30 -64.26 79.82
N SER A 45 9.52 -65.01 79.03
CA SER A 45 8.40 -64.48 78.24
C SER A 45 7.38 -63.66 79.05
N SER A 46 7.21 -63.97 80.34
CA SER A 46 6.35 -63.21 81.25
C SER A 46 7.01 -61.97 81.87
N GLY A 47 8.22 -61.59 81.42
CA GLY A 47 9.05 -60.51 81.97
C GLY A 47 9.66 -60.80 83.36
N LYS A 48 9.34 -61.96 83.96
CA LYS A 48 9.82 -62.32 85.29
C LYS A 48 11.30 -62.68 85.27
N TYR A 49 12.02 -62.34 86.33
CA TYR A 49 13.37 -62.80 86.59
C TYR A 49 13.54 -63.24 88.05
N SER A 50 14.54 -64.09 88.28
CA SER A 50 15.03 -64.47 89.60
C SER A 50 16.53 -64.61 89.51
N LEU A 51 17.25 -63.98 90.43
CA LEU A 51 18.69 -63.88 90.45
C LEU A 51 19.17 -64.13 91.88
N ALA A 52 20.13 -65.03 92.07
CA ALA A 52 20.63 -65.38 93.39
C ALA A 52 22.16 -65.53 93.37
N GLY A 53 22.83 -65.07 94.43
CA GLY A 53 24.28 -65.21 94.56
C GLY A 53 24.84 -64.52 95.80
N GLU A 54 26.08 -64.83 96.14
CA GLU A 54 26.78 -64.19 97.27
C GLU A 54 27.24 -62.78 96.90
N ILE A 55 26.94 -61.81 97.75
CA ILE A 55 27.39 -60.41 97.61
C ILE A 55 28.10 -60.00 98.91
N ASP A 56 29.20 -59.26 98.79
CA ASP A 56 29.81 -58.56 99.91
C ASP A 56 28.99 -57.32 100.24
N PHE A 57 28.12 -57.41 101.25
CA PHE A 57 27.19 -56.31 101.57
C PHE A 57 27.88 -55.14 102.30
N SER A 58 29.16 -55.28 102.66
CA SER A 58 29.94 -54.19 103.25
C SER A 58 30.26 -53.08 102.22
N GLN A 59 29.98 -53.33 100.94
CA GLN A 59 30.21 -52.42 99.82
C GLN A 59 28.92 -52.26 99.01
N GLY A 60 28.70 -51.06 98.47
CA GLY A 60 27.55 -50.82 97.59
C GLY A 60 27.61 -51.64 96.31
N PHE A 61 26.45 -51.99 95.76
CA PHE A 61 26.32 -52.73 94.50
C PHE A 61 25.08 -52.31 93.71
N ASP A 62 25.07 -52.57 92.41
CA ASP A 62 23.99 -52.22 91.49
C ASP A 62 23.30 -53.48 90.95
N VAL A 63 21.98 -53.40 90.74
CA VAL A 63 21.23 -54.31 89.87
C VAL A 63 20.93 -53.56 88.56
N VAL A 64 21.50 -54.03 87.45
CA VAL A 64 21.47 -53.37 86.14
C VAL A 64 20.57 -54.13 85.17
N PHE A 65 19.67 -53.40 84.50
CA PHE A 65 18.71 -53.88 83.52
C PHE A 65 19.05 -53.33 82.14
N SER A 66 19.30 -54.19 81.15
CA SER A 66 19.68 -53.76 79.80
C SER A 66 19.15 -54.66 78.67
N LYS A 67 18.81 -54.05 77.53
CA LYS A 67 18.42 -54.72 76.28
C LYS A 67 18.65 -53.77 75.10
N ALA A 68 19.17 -54.28 73.98
CA ALA A 68 19.38 -53.47 72.77
C ALA A 68 18.07 -52.85 72.27
N GLY A 69 18.12 -51.56 71.89
CA GLY A 69 16.94 -50.79 71.46
C GLY A 69 16.09 -50.19 72.59
N LEU A 70 16.36 -50.56 73.85
CA LEU A 70 15.74 -49.97 75.04
C LEU A 70 16.77 -49.21 75.87
N VAL A 71 16.31 -48.18 76.57
CA VAL A 71 17.12 -47.42 77.53
C VAL A 71 17.32 -48.26 78.79
N GLY A 72 18.58 -48.58 79.11
CA GLY A 72 18.94 -49.34 80.31
C GLY A 72 18.73 -48.55 81.60
N LYS A 73 18.51 -49.26 82.71
CA LYS A 73 18.34 -48.69 84.05
C LYS A 73 19.14 -49.48 85.07
N LYS A 74 19.48 -48.86 86.19
CA LYS A 74 20.12 -49.56 87.31
C LYS A 74 19.58 -49.12 88.66
N VAL A 75 19.66 -50.00 89.65
CA VAL A 75 19.18 -49.79 91.02
C VAL A 75 20.34 -50.04 91.98
N HIS A 76 20.61 -49.10 92.88
CA HIS A 76 21.73 -49.19 93.80
C HIS A 76 21.31 -49.66 95.19
N PHE A 77 22.15 -50.46 95.83
CA PHE A 77 21.99 -50.94 97.21
C PHE A 77 23.25 -50.61 98.01
N ASP A 78 23.11 -49.86 99.10
CA ASP A 78 24.15 -49.60 100.11
C ASP A 78 23.72 -50.18 101.46
N LEU A 79 24.16 -51.41 101.72
CA LEU A 79 23.77 -52.18 102.91
C LEU A 79 24.92 -52.29 103.92
N ALA A 80 25.95 -51.45 103.83
CA ALA A 80 27.16 -51.56 104.65
C ALA A 80 26.92 -51.45 106.17
N LYS A 81 25.75 -50.91 106.58
CA LYS A 81 25.34 -50.77 107.98
C LYS A 81 24.55 -51.97 108.53
N MET A 82 24.32 -52.99 107.71
CA MET A 82 23.61 -54.20 108.10
C MET A 82 24.52 -55.11 108.95
N ASN A 83 24.00 -55.72 110.01
CA ASN A 83 24.73 -56.78 110.74
C ASN A 83 24.09 -58.14 110.48
N LEU A 84 24.91 -59.18 110.37
CA LEU A 84 24.45 -60.55 110.07
C LEU A 84 23.52 -61.13 111.15
N GLU A 85 23.72 -60.74 112.41
CA GLU A 85 22.89 -61.21 113.53
C GLU A 85 21.43 -60.74 113.43
N ASP A 86 21.18 -59.66 112.67
CA ASP A 86 19.86 -59.07 112.48
C ASP A 86 19.08 -59.73 111.32
N ILE A 87 19.68 -60.72 110.65
CA ILE A 87 19.12 -61.38 109.47
C ILE A 87 18.67 -62.80 109.83
N PRO A 88 17.42 -63.18 109.54
CA PRO A 88 16.95 -64.55 109.72
C PRO A 88 17.80 -65.55 108.92
N PRO A 89 18.02 -66.78 109.41
CA PRO A 89 18.76 -67.79 108.68
C PRO A 89 18.06 -68.14 107.35
N GLY A 90 18.80 -68.07 106.23
CA GLY A 90 18.31 -68.39 104.88
C GLY A 90 18.77 -67.38 103.82
N ASP A 91 18.25 -67.54 102.60
CA ASP A 91 18.48 -66.61 101.49
C ASP A 91 17.89 -65.22 101.80
N PHE A 92 18.71 -64.18 101.76
CA PHE A 92 18.26 -62.83 102.08
C PHE A 92 17.63 -62.14 100.86
N LYS A 93 16.40 -61.65 101.03
CA LYS A 93 15.68 -60.89 100.01
C LYS A 93 15.60 -59.43 100.45
N PRO A 94 16.39 -58.54 99.86
CA PRO A 94 16.41 -57.14 100.28
C PRO A 94 15.10 -56.42 99.93
N VAL A 95 14.39 -56.86 98.90
CA VAL A 95 13.05 -56.40 98.54
C VAL A 95 12.19 -57.59 98.10
N GLU A 96 10.88 -57.51 98.31
CA GLU A 96 9.95 -58.59 97.93
C GLU A 96 9.89 -58.79 96.41
N SER A 97 9.82 -57.69 95.66
CA SER A 97 9.89 -57.65 94.20
C SER A 97 10.61 -56.38 93.75
N LEU A 98 11.54 -56.51 92.81
CA LEU A 98 12.25 -55.40 92.19
C LEU A 98 11.80 -55.28 90.74
N ASP A 99 10.66 -54.61 90.56
CA ASP A 99 10.03 -54.42 89.26
C ASP A 99 10.57 -53.15 88.59
N ILE A 100 10.80 -53.21 87.27
CA ILE A 100 11.37 -52.11 86.48
C ILE A 100 10.67 -51.99 85.13
N ALA A 101 10.33 -50.77 84.72
CA ALA A 101 9.87 -50.51 83.36
C ALA A 101 10.97 -49.83 82.52
N LEU A 102 11.27 -50.39 81.35
CA LEU A 102 12.17 -49.81 80.34
C LEU A 102 11.35 -49.18 79.20
N PHE A 103 11.98 -48.31 78.40
CA PHE A 103 11.35 -47.66 77.25
C PHE A 103 12.34 -47.58 76.07
N LYS A 104 11.83 -47.41 74.86
CA LYS A 104 12.63 -47.30 73.64
C LYS A 104 13.42 -46.00 73.64
N VAL A 105 14.60 -46.05 73.04
CA VAL A 105 15.39 -44.85 72.75
C VAL A 105 14.57 -43.88 71.89
N ARG A 106 14.57 -42.59 72.24
CA ARG A 106 13.93 -41.51 71.47
C ARG A 106 15.00 -40.76 70.67
N GLU A 107 14.73 -40.47 69.39
CA GLU A 107 15.63 -39.63 68.59
C GLU A 107 15.69 -38.21 69.19
N ASN A 108 16.89 -37.65 69.31
CA ASN A 108 17.17 -36.30 69.84
C ASN A 108 16.83 -36.06 71.32
N VAL A 109 16.69 -37.11 72.15
CA VAL A 109 16.59 -37.00 73.61
C VAL A 109 17.69 -37.82 74.27
N ASP A 110 18.50 -37.19 75.15
CA ASP A 110 19.63 -37.84 75.79
C ASP A 110 19.25 -38.50 77.14
N PHE A 111 19.20 -39.84 77.14
CA PHE A 111 19.01 -40.66 78.34
C PHE A 111 20.30 -41.29 78.88
N SER A 112 21.47 -40.90 78.36
CA SER A 112 22.75 -41.51 78.70
C SER A 112 23.10 -41.42 80.20
N PHE A 113 22.55 -40.44 80.92
CA PHE A 113 22.71 -40.31 82.37
C PHE A 113 22.20 -41.54 83.15
N LEU A 114 21.25 -42.31 82.61
CA LEU A 114 20.74 -43.54 83.24
C LEU A 114 21.75 -44.70 83.23
N ASN A 115 22.81 -44.60 82.45
CA ASN A 115 23.92 -45.54 82.50
C ASN A 115 24.77 -45.35 83.78
N THR A 116 24.80 -44.13 84.33
CA THR A 116 25.66 -43.77 85.46
C THR A 116 24.90 -43.48 86.74
N GLN A 117 23.65 -43.02 86.66
CA GLN A 117 22.81 -42.69 87.80
C GLN A 117 21.73 -43.78 88.04
N PRO A 118 21.55 -44.26 89.28
CA PRO A 118 20.53 -45.25 89.58
C PRO A 118 19.13 -44.64 89.61
N VAL A 119 18.13 -45.43 89.21
CA VAL A 119 16.71 -45.04 89.26
C VAL A 119 16.06 -45.22 90.63
N ALA A 120 16.70 -46.01 91.49
CA ALA A 120 16.32 -46.20 92.88
C ALA A 120 17.58 -46.52 93.70
N ASN A 121 17.62 -46.00 94.93
CA ASN A 121 18.67 -46.26 95.91
C ASN A 121 18.06 -46.90 97.14
N PHE A 122 18.66 -47.97 97.63
CA PHE A 122 18.22 -48.68 98.83
C PHE A 122 19.32 -48.66 99.90
N ASP A 123 18.96 -48.35 101.14
CA ASP A 123 19.86 -48.31 102.28
C ASP A 123 19.38 -49.18 103.46
N TRP A 124 20.29 -49.57 104.34
CA TRP A 124 19.91 -50.29 105.57
C TRP A 124 19.40 -49.34 106.66
N ASN A 125 18.13 -49.49 107.05
CA ASN A 125 17.55 -48.75 108.16
C ASN A 125 17.85 -49.45 109.50
N THR A 126 18.92 -49.00 110.16
CA THR A 126 19.37 -49.48 111.47
C THR A 126 18.36 -49.36 112.63
N ARG A 127 17.24 -48.65 112.46
CA ARG A 127 16.18 -48.57 113.50
C ARG A 127 15.07 -49.59 113.28
N GLN A 128 14.69 -49.83 112.03
CA GLN A 128 13.61 -50.74 111.67
C GLN A 128 14.14 -52.12 111.24
N MET A 129 15.47 -52.26 111.14
CA MET A 129 16.18 -53.48 110.75
C MET A 129 15.70 -54.02 109.41
N ASN A 130 15.48 -53.13 108.45
CA ASN A 130 15.02 -53.45 107.10
C ASN A 130 15.73 -52.62 106.04
N VAL A 131 15.67 -53.10 104.80
CA VAL A 131 16.10 -52.33 103.62
C VAL A 131 15.04 -51.27 103.31
N ARG A 132 15.47 -50.03 103.11
CA ARG A 132 14.61 -48.88 102.87
C ARG A 132 14.94 -48.25 101.52
N LEU A 133 13.92 -47.86 100.77
CA LEU A 133 14.04 -47.06 99.55
C LEU A 133 14.21 -45.58 99.89
N ASP A 134 15.19 -44.90 99.26
CA ASP A 134 15.18 -43.45 99.18
C ASP A 134 14.10 -43.00 98.18
N ALA A 135 12.90 -42.80 98.72
CA ALA A 135 11.72 -42.45 97.92
C ALA A 135 11.84 -41.05 97.29
N VAL A 136 12.59 -40.13 97.90
CA VAL A 136 12.74 -38.76 97.38
C VAL A 136 13.62 -38.77 96.14
N GLU A 137 14.79 -39.40 96.22
CA GLU A 137 15.72 -39.43 95.09
C GLU A 137 15.16 -40.27 93.93
N SER A 138 14.46 -41.36 94.24
CA SER A 138 13.79 -42.16 93.20
C SER A 138 12.67 -41.38 92.50
N ASP A 139 11.86 -40.59 93.23
CA ASP A 139 10.82 -39.76 92.62
C ASP A 139 11.40 -38.60 91.80
N ASN A 140 12.48 -37.98 92.25
CA ASN A 140 13.21 -36.97 91.46
C ASN A 140 13.72 -37.54 90.14
N MET A 141 14.31 -38.75 90.18
CA MET A 141 14.79 -39.41 88.98
C MET A 141 13.65 -39.76 88.02
N ARG A 142 12.52 -40.24 88.54
CA ARG A 142 11.32 -40.50 87.74
C ARG A 142 10.81 -39.24 87.05
N LYS A 143 10.65 -38.13 87.78
CA LYS A 143 10.21 -36.84 87.23
C LYS A 143 11.15 -36.33 86.14
N LYS A 144 12.46 -36.51 86.31
CA LYS A 144 13.46 -36.12 85.29
C LYS A 144 13.30 -36.93 84.00
N ILE A 145 13.07 -38.24 84.11
CA ILE A 145 12.79 -39.11 82.95
C ILE A 145 11.49 -38.69 82.25
N ASP A 146 10.42 -38.46 83.01
CA ASP A 146 9.11 -38.07 82.47
C ASP A 146 9.18 -36.70 81.75
N ALA A 147 9.90 -35.73 82.31
CA ALA A 147 10.09 -34.42 81.69
C ALA A 147 10.82 -34.53 80.34
N LEU A 148 11.87 -35.36 80.25
CA LEU A 148 12.61 -35.58 79.01
C LEU A 148 11.79 -36.33 77.96
N LEU A 149 10.96 -37.29 78.37
CA LEU A 149 10.03 -37.98 77.47
C LEU A 149 9.00 -37.01 76.89
N ASN A 150 8.37 -36.17 77.73
CA ASN A 150 7.40 -35.17 77.29
C ASN A 150 8.03 -34.12 76.36
N GLN A 151 9.26 -33.68 76.65
CA GLN A 151 9.98 -32.73 75.81
C GLN A 151 10.26 -33.31 74.41
N GLY A 152 10.63 -34.59 74.33
CA GLY A 152 10.81 -35.28 73.05
C GLY A 152 9.53 -35.32 72.20
N GLU A 153 8.39 -35.58 72.83
CA GLU A 153 7.08 -35.60 72.15
C GLU A 153 6.67 -34.21 71.64
N GLN A 154 6.88 -33.16 72.44
CA GLN A 154 6.59 -31.78 72.02
C GLN A 154 7.46 -31.34 70.84
N ASN A 155 8.76 -31.67 70.87
CA ASN A 155 9.67 -31.33 69.77
C ASN A 155 9.28 -32.05 68.47
N ALA A 156 8.85 -33.31 68.55
CA ALA A 156 8.35 -34.04 67.39
C ALA A 156 7.08 -33.43 66.82
N ALA A 157 6.13 -33.02 67.67
CA ALA A 157 4.89 -32.36 67.25
C ALA A 157 5.14 -30.98 66.61
N GLU A 158 6.07 -30.20 67.14
CA GLU A 158 6.43 -28.89 66.58
C GLU A 158 7.14 -29.02 65.22
N LEU A 159 8.01 -30.04 65.07
CA LEU A 159 8.64 -30.35 63.79
C LEU A 159 7.60 -30.78 62.73
N GLU A 160 6.62 -31.61 63.13
CA GLU A 160 5.51 -32.01 62.28
C GLU A 160 4.67 -30.81 61.82
N LYS A 161 4.39 -29.87 62.73
CA LYS A 161 3.63 -28.66 62.43
C LYS A 161 4.37 -27.79 61.40
N LYS A 162 5.65 -27.48 61.63
CA LYS A 162 6.46 -26.66 60.71
C LYS A 162 6.58 -27.29 59.33
N TYR A 163 6.74 -28.61 59.26
CA TYR A 163 6.75 -29.34 58.01
C TYR A 163 5.43 -29.15 57.23
N ASN A 164 4.29 -29.32 57.90
CA ASN A 164 2.98 -29.16 57.27
C ASN A 164 2.68 -27.71 56.84
N GLU A 165 3.13 -26.71 57.60
CA GLU A 165 3.03 -25.29 57.23
C GLU A 165 3.85 -24.97 55.97
N ALA A 166 5.08 -25.49 55.88
CA ALA A 166 5.92 -25.31 54.70
C ALA A 166 5.29 -25.96 53.45
N ILE A 167 4.72 -27.17 53.58
CA ILE A 167 3.98 -27.84 52.51
C ILE A 167 2.73 -27.04 52.07
N ALA A 168 1.96 -26.51 53.01
CA ALA A 168 0.77 -25.71 52.69
C ALA A 168 1.13 -24.41 51.95
N ALA A 169 2.19 -23.73 52.38
CA ALA A 169 2.71 -22.54 51.71
C ALA A 169 3.24 -22.86 50.29
N ALA A 170 3.96 -23.98 50.14
CA ALA A 170 4.48 -24.43 48.86
C ALA A 170 3.36 -24.75 47.86
N ASN A 171 2.32 -25.47 48.29
CA ASN A 171 1.14 -25.77 47.48
C ASN A 171 0.39 -24.50 47.04
N LYS A 172 0.19 -23.54 47.94
CA LYS A 172 -0.47 -22.27 47.59
C LYS A 172 0.28 -21.52 46.50
N LEU A 173 1.61 -21.42 46.62
CA LEU A 173 2.46 -20.76 45.63
C LEU A 173 2.48 -21.53 44.30
N TYR A 174 2.35 -22.86 44.34
CA TYR A 174 2.21 -23.70 43.16
C TYR A 174 0.93 -23.37 42.39
N ASP A 175 -0.21 -23.26 43.09
CA ASP A 175 -1.51 -22.92 42.51
C ASP A 175 -1.54 -21.49 41.94
N GLU A 176 -0.80 -20.57 42.55
CA GLU A 176 -0.56 -19.20 42.05
C GLU A 176 0.41 -19.15 40.87
N LYS A 177 0.96 -20.30 40.44
CA LYS A 177 2.00 -20.44 39.40
C LYS A 177 3.31 -19.69 39.70
N SER A 178 3.55 -19.39 40.97
CA SER A 178 4.81 -18.82 41.45
C SER A 178 5.82 -19.95 41.67
N TYR A 179 6.21 -20.61 40.57
CA TYR A 179 6.93 -21.89 40.62
C TYR A 179 8.28 -21.81 41.35
N VAL A 180 9.02 -20.71 41.20
CA VAL A 180 10.29 -20.50 41.93
C VAL A 180 10.05 -20.39 43.44
N ALA A 181 9.11 -19.55 43.86
CA ALA A 181 8.80 -19.39 45.28
C ALA A 181 8.18 -20.67 45.89
N SER A 182 7.41 -21.43 45.10
CA SER A 182 6.88 -22.73 45.48
C SER A 182 8.00 -23.75 45.71
N ARG A 183 9.01 -23.80 44.83
CA ARG A 183 10.17 -24.70 44.96
C ARG A 183 10.94 -24.41 46.23
N ASP A 184 11.21 -23.14 46.51
CA ASP A 184 11.95 -22.72 47.72
C ASP A 184 11.22 -23.16 49.02
N LYS A 185 9.87 -23.16 49.02
CA LYS A 185 9.08 -23.67 50.16
C LYS A 185 9.06 -25.19 50.27
N TYR A 186 9.12 -25.92 49.15
CA TYR A 186 9.32 -27.37 49.20
C TYR A 186 10.73 -27.77 49.65
N GLU A 187 11.76 -26.97 49.30
CA GLU A 187 13.12 -27.13 49.82
C GLU A 187 13.16 -26.90 51.34
N GLU A 188 12.44 -25.88 51.84
CA GLU A 188 12.26 -25.65 53.28
C GLU A 188 11.61 -26.86 53.97
N ALA A 189 10.54 -27.42 53.41
CA ALA A 189 9.91 -28.64 53.93
C ALA A 189 10.86 -29.85 53.94
N LEU A 190 11.66 -30.02 52.88
CA LEU A 190 12.64 -31.10 52.79
C LEU A 190 13.80 -30.90 53.79
N SER A 191 14.19 -29.66 54.10
CA SER A 191 15.18 -29.38 55.14
C SER A 191 14.73 -29.78 56.54
N LEU A 192 13.42 -29.68 56.82
CA LEU A 192 12.80 -30.10 58.09
C LEU A 192 12.67 -31.63 58.18
N LYS A 193 12.40 -32.31 57.06
CA LYS A 193 12.36 -33.78 56.98
C LYS A 193 13.04 -34.31 55.71
N PRO A 194 14.37 -34.51 55.73
CA PRO A 194 15.16 -34.84 54.53
C PRO A 194 14.84 -36.19 53.86
N LYS A 195 14.07 -37.06 54.53
CA LYS A 195 13.70 -38.39 54.03
C LYS A 195 12.31 -38.43 53.36
N GLU A 196 11.59 -37.32 53.34
CA GLU A 196 10.24 -37.25 52.78
C GLU A 196 10.25 -37.19 51.25
N LYS A 197 9.49 -38.08 50.62
CA LYS A 197 9.45 -38.21 49.16
C LYS A 197 8.60 -37.12 48.49
N PHE A 198 7.53 -36.68 49.14
CA PHE A 198 6.57 -35.73 48.56
C PHE A 198 7.18 -34.36 48.18
N PRO A 199 7.87 -33.62 49.08
CA PRO A 199 8.52 -32.37 48.69
C PRO A 199 9.60 -32.57 47.63
N SER A 200 10.35 -33.69 47.71
CA SER A 200 11.40 -34.03 46.74
C SER A 200 10.84 -34.23 45.33
N ASP A 201 9.72 -34.94 45.17
CA ASP A 201 9.10 -35.17 43.86
C ASP A 201 8.52 -33.86 43.26
N ARG A 202 7.98 -32.98 44.12
CA ARG A 202 7.43 -31.68 43.70
C ARG A 202 8.51 -30.69 43.22
N ILE A 203 9.68 -30.68 43.83
CA ILE A 203 10.81 -29.84 43.39
C ILE A 203 11.21 -30.20 41.94
N VAL A 204 11.27 -31.49 41.61
CA VAL A 204 11.62 -31.96 40.25
C VAL A 204 10.57 -31.52 39.22
N GLU A 205 9.28 -31.62 39.55
CA GLU A 205 8.19 -31.15 38.68
C GLU A 205 8.26 -29.63 38.46
N LEU A 206 8.51 -28.88 39.55
CA LEU A 206 8.65 -27.42 39.51
C LEU A 206 9.85 -26.98 38.68
N ASP A 207 11.00 -27.65 38.78
CA ASP A 207 12.17 -27.34 37.95
C ASP A 207 11.89 -27.54 36.46
N ALA A 208 11.11 -28.56 36.09
CA ALA A 208 10.67 -28.78 34.72
C ALA A 208 9.72 -27.67 34.24
N LEU A 209 8.79 -27.22 35.08
CA LEU A 209 7.87 -26.12 34.77
C LEU A 209 8.61 -24.78 34.64
N ILE A 210 9.55 -24.49 35.53
CA ILE A 210 10.40 -23.29 35.47
C ILE A 210 11.24 -23.29 34.19
N ALA A 211 11.83 -24.44 33.83
CA ALA A 211 12.60 -24.58 32.59
C ALA A 211 11.72 -24.40 31.33
N ALA A 212 10.49 -24.92 31.34
CA ALA A 212 9.53 -24.73 30.26
C ALA A 212 9.10 -23.26 30.12
N GLN A 213 8.79 -22.59 31.23
CA GLN A 213 8.37 -21.19 31.25
C GLN A 213 9.50 -20.26 30.77
N LYS A 214 10.74 -20.52 31.22
CA LYS A 214 11.93 -19.80 30.76
C LYS A 214 12.20 -20.02 29.27
N LYS A 215 11.91 -21.21 28.74
CA LYS A 215 12.05 -21.50 27.31
C LYS A 215 11.00 -20.76 26.48
N GLU A 216 9.76 -20.68 26.96
CA GLU A 216 8.68 -19.93 26.29
C GLU A 216 8.97 -18.42 26.29
N GLU A 217 9.48 -17.87 27.40
CA GLU A 217 9.95 -16.48 27.49
C GLU A 217 11.12 -16.22 26.53
N LEU A 218 12.11 -17.13 26.46
CA LEU A 218 13.24 -17.03 25.53
C LEU A 218 12.81 -17.07 24.06
N VAL A 219 11.81 -17.88 23.72
CA VAL A 219 11.24 -17.93 22.35
C VAL A 219 10.55 -16.62 22.02
N LYS A 220 9.81 -16.05 22.96
CA LYS A 220 9.11 -14.77 22.79
C LYS A 220 10.10 -13.61 22.63
N ASP A 221 11.16 -13.58 23.43
CA ASP A 221 12.25 -12.61 23.32
C ASP A 221 13.00 -12.77 21.99
N GLN A 222 13.18 -14.00 21.51
CA GLN A 222 13.82 -14.29 20.23
C GLN A 222 12.93 -13.87 19.04
N GLU A 223 11.62 -14.08 19.12
CA GLU A 223 10.65 -13.59 18.12
C GLU A 223 10.61 -12.05 18.09
N ASP A 224 10.69 -11.39 19.26
CA ASP A 224 10.76 -9.93 19.36
C ASP A 224 12.08 -9.38 18.80
N PHE A 225 13.20 -10.05 19.08
CA PHE A 225 14.50 -9.69 18.53
C PHE A 225 14.55 -9.88 17.00
N GLU A 226 14.03 -10.99 16.48
CA GLU A 226 13.94 -11.25 15.04
C GLU A 226 13.00 -10.27 14.35
N TYR A 227 11.83 -9.98 14.94
CA TYR A 227 10.90 -8.96 14.44
C TYR A 227 11.60 -7.60 14.36
N ASN A 228 12.19 -7.11 15.46
CA ASN A 228 12.83 -5.80 15.51
C ASN A 228 14.01 -5.67 14.54
N ASN A 229 14.78 -6.74 14.33
CA ASN A 229 15.84 -6.77 13.32
C ASN A 229 15.29 -6.69 11.89
N LEU A 230 14.19 -7.38 11.59
CA LEU A 230 13.54 -7.31 10.28
C LEU A 230 12.93 -5.94 10.02
N ILE A 231 12.34 -5.30 11.04
CA ILE A 231 11.89 -3.90 10.97
C ILE A 231 13.07 -2.97 10.68
N THR A 232 14.15 -3.09 11.46
CA THR A 232 15.34 -2.25 11.27
C THR A 232 15.94 -2.44 9.87
N ALA A 233 16.01 -3.68 9.37
CA ALA A 233 16.46 -3.98 8.02
C ALA A 233 15.52 -3.40 6.95
N ALA A 234 14.21 -3.50 7.14
CA ALA A 234 13.20 -2.93 6.24
C ALA A 234 13.27 -1.40 6.20
N ASP A 235 13.35 -0.76 7.37
CA ASP A 235 13.50 0.69 7.52
C ASP A 235 14.79 1.20 6.88
N ASN A 236 15.90 0.46 7.06
CA ASN A 236 17.18 0.78 6.42
C ASN A 236 17.12 0.64 4.90
N LEU A 237 16.47 -0.39 4.37
CA LEU A 237 16.27 -0.56 2.93
C LEU A 237 15.36 0.54 2.37
N LYS A 238 14.32 0.93 3.11
CA LYS A 238 13.44 2.05 2.79
C LYS A 238 14.24 3.36 2.76
N ALA A 239 15.06 3.63 3.76
CA ALA A 239 15.94 4.81 3.82
C ALA A 239 16.96 4.84 2.67
N GLN A 240 17.42 3.67 2.21
CA GLN A 240 18.27 3.51 1.02
C GLN A 240 17.49 3.59 -0.31
N ASN A 241 16.19 3.87 -0.28
CA ASN A 241 15.29 3.87 -1.45
C ASN A 241 15.22 2.52 -2.20
N LYS A 242 15.55 1.41 -1.54
CA LYS A 242 15.41 0.02 -2.04
C LYS A 242 14.04 -0.51 -1.64
N LEU A 243 12.99 0.06 -2.21
CA LEU A 243 11.62 -0.09 -1.73
C LEU A 243 11.10 -1.53 -1.84
N GLU A 244 11.46 -2.25 -2.90
CA GLU A 244 11.11 -3.67 -3.08
C GLU A 244 11.77 -4.55 -2.02
N GLY A 245 13.03 -4.26 -1.69
CA GLY A 245 13.75 -4.94 -0.61
C GLY A 245 13.14 -4.63 0.76
N ALA A 246 12.72 -3.38 1.00
CA ALA A 246 12.05 -2.98 2.22
C ALA A 246 10.70 -3.69 2.40
N ILE A 247 9.89 -3.76 1.34
CA ILE A 247 8.62 -4.51 1.34
C ILE A 247 8.85 -5.99 1.67
N ALA A 248 9.88 -6.62 1.08
CA ALA A 248 10.22 -8.01 1.38
C ALA A 248 10.55 -8.19 2.88
N LYS A 249 11.33 -7.29 3.47
CA LYS A 249 11.67 -7.35 4.90
C LYS A 249 10.51 -7.03 5.84
N TYR A 250 9.62 -6.11 5.50
CA TYR A 250 8.37 -5.92 6.26
C TYR A 250 7.44 -7.13 6.17
N LYS A 251 7.36 -7.80 5.01
CA LYS A 251 6.58 -9.04 4.86
C LYS A 251 7.20 -10.17 5.68
N GLU A 252 8.53 -10.30 5.69
CA GLU A 252 9.23 -11.24 6.57
C GLU A 252 8.95 -10.93 8.05
N ALA A 253 8.95 -9.65 8.47
CA ALA A 253 8.60 -9.25 9.84
C ALA A 253 7.18 -9.67 10.24
N LEU A 254 6.21 -9.58 9.31
CA LEU A 254 4.84 -10.03 9.53
C LEU A 254 4.70 -11.56 9.71
N THR A 255 5.68 -12.35 9.27
CA THR A 255 5.71 -13.79 9.58
C THR A 255 6.13 -14.09 11.01
N LYS A 256 6.73 -13.10 11.71
CA LYS A 256 7.12 -13.20 13.12
C LYS A 256 6.05 -12.62 14.04
N LYS A 257 5.49 -11.45 13.68
CA LYS A 257 4.46 -10.77 14.46
C LYS A 257 3.48 -10.00 13.58
N ASP A 258 2.18 -10.19 13.80
CA ASP A 258 1.11 -9.55 13.04
C ASP A 258 0.82 -8.12 13.54
N GLU A 259 1.76 -7.20 13.29
CA GLU A 259 1.69 -5.82 13.74
C GLU A 259 1.19 -4.86 12.66
N GLN A 260 0.61 -3.73 13.07
CA GLN A 260 0.04 -2.76 12.14
C GLN A 260 1.13 -1.97 11.38
N TYR A 261 2.24 -1.65 12.04
CA TYR A 261 3.30 -0.82 11.46
C TYR A 261 3.86 -1.37 10.13
N PRO A 262 4.27 -2.64 10.01
CA PRO A 262 4.75 -3.19 8.73
C PRO A 262 3.67 -3.21 7.64
N LYS A 263 2.39 -3.41 8.00
CA LYS A 263 1.26 -3.39 7.06
C LYS A 263 1.12 -2.00 6.43
N ASP A 264 1.18 -0.95 7.25
CA ASP A 264 1.10 0.44 6.79
C ASP A 264 2.30 0.81 5.91
N GLN A 265 3.50 0.36 6.29
CA GLN A 265 4.70 0.59 5.48
C GLN A 265 4.63 -0.14 4.13
N ILE A 266 4.17 -1.40 4.10
CA ILE A 266 3.99 -2.13 2.83
C ILE A 266 2.98 -1.40 1.93
N ALA A 267 1.84 -0.97 2.46
CA ALA A 267 0.83 -0.25 1.70
C ALA A 267 1.40 1.05 1.10
N THR A 268 2.07 1.85 1.92
CA THR A 268 2.68 3.12 1.51
C THR A 268 3.78 2.93 0.46
N LEU A 269 4.65 1.93 0.66
CA LEU A 269 5.74 1.63 -0.27
C LEU A 269 5.24 1.06 -1.59
N THR A 270 4.21 0.22 -1.55
CA THR A 270 3.55 -0.32 -2.75
C THR A 270 2.92 0.80 -3.57
N GLU A 271 2.18 1.70 -2.92
CA GLU A 271 1.61 2.87 -3.59
C GLU A 271 2.69 3.78 -4.20
N THR A 272 3.83 3.95 -3.50
CA THR A 272 4.96 4.74 -3.99
C THR A 272 5.60 4.11 -5.22
N LEU A 273 5.80 2.79 -5.22
CA LEU A 273 6.33 2.05 -6.37
C LEU A 273 5.37 2.10 -7.57
N GLU A 274 4.07 1.98 -7.34
CA GLU A 274 3.05 2.11 -8.38
C GLU A 274 3.03 3.52 -8.98
N LYS A 275 3.11 4.57 -8.16
CA LYS A 275 3.24 5.96 -8.63
C LYS A 275 4.50 6.15 -9.46
N ARG A 276 5.65 5.65 -9.00
CA ARG A 276 6.94 5.76 -9.70
C ARG A 276 6.96 4.97 -11.01
N ALA A 277 6.36 3.78 -11.02
CA ALA A 277 6.20 2.98 -12.22
C ALA A 277 5.30 3.69 -13.25
N LYS A 278 4.19 4.29 -12.80
CA LYS A 278 3.29 5.07 -13.65
C LYS A 278 3.95 6.35 -14.17
N GLU A 279 4.80 6.99 -13.38
CA GLU A 279 5.56 8.17 -13.79
C GLU A 279 6.67 7.83 -14.79
N LEU A 280 7.35 6.69 -14.62
CA LEU A 280 8.29 6.13 -15.61
C LEU A 280 7.57 5.71 -16.91
N GLU A 281 6.40 5.09 -16.81
CA GLU A 281 5.57 4.72 -17.95
C GLU A 281 5.09 5.97 -18.72
N ASN A 282 4.61 6.98 -17.99
CA ASN A 282 4.22 8.26 -18.58
C ASN A 282 5.42 9.00 -19.19
N GLN A 283 6.61 8.91 -18.59
CA GLN A 283 7.85 9.44 -19.16
C GLN A 283 8.20 8.73 -20.47
N ALA A 284 8.17 7.40 -20.51
CA ALA A 284 8.45 6.65 -21.73
C ALA A 284 7.43 6.92 -22.85
N LYS A 285 6.14 7.01 -22.51
CA LYS A 285 5.08 7.39 -23.44
C LYS A 285 5.22 8.85 -23.90
N TYR A 286 5.62 9.76 -23.00
CA TYR A 286 5.91 11.15 -23.32
C TYR A 286 7.06 11.25 -24.31
N ASP A 287 8.18 10.57 -24.05
CA ASP A 287 9.36 10.58 -24.93
C ASP A 287 9.05 9.99 -26.31
N ALA A 288 8.26 8.90 -26.34
CA ALA A 288 7.78 8.31 -27.59
C ALA A 288 6.85 9.26 -28.37
N ALA A 289 5.91 9.91 -27.69
CA ALA A 289 4.98 10.87 -28.28
C ALA A 289 5.71 12.11 -28.80
N ILE A 290 6.68 12.66 -28.06
CA ILE A 290 7.53 13.76 -28.52
C ILE A 290 8.35 13.34 -29.73
N LYS A 291 9.03 12.19 -29.69
CA LYS A 291 9.82 11.69 -30.82
C LYS A 291 8.98 11.52 -32.08
N SER A 292 7.77 10.97 -31.93
CA SER A 292 6.83 10.80 -33.04
C SER A 292 6.29 12.15 -33.53
N ALA A 293 5.95 13.06 -32.62
CA ALA A 293 5.46 14.40 -32.93
C ALA A 293 6.51 15.22 -33.68
N ASP A 294 7.76 15.23 -33.21
CA ASP A 294 8.91 15.88 -33.86
C ASP A 294 9.14 15.30 -35.26
N ALA A 295 9.05 13.98 -35.41
CA ALA A 295 9.19 13.30 -36.69
C ALA A 295 8.07 13.68 -37.67
N PHE A 296 6.81 13.75 -37.22
CA PHE A 296 5.68 14.20 -38.03
C PHE A 296 5.78 15.69 -38.37
N LEU A 297 6.22 16.53 -37.42
CA LEU A 297 6.42 17.96 -37.65
C LEU A 297 7.51 18.20 -38.70
N LYS A 298 8.61 17.44 -38.65
CA LYS A 298 9.69 17.47 -39.66
C LYS A 298 9.21 17.02 -41.04
N GLN A 299 8.22 16.12 -41.10
CA GLN A 299 7.57 15.66 -42.32
C GLN A 299 6.42 16.57 -42.77
N ASN A 300 6.22 17.72 -42.13
CA ASN A 300 5.11 18.65 -42.36
C ASN A 300 3.70 18.03 -42.20
N SER A 301 3.59 16.92 -41.48
CA SER A 301 2.32 16.26 -41.14
C SER A 301 1.72 16.93 -39.90
N LEU A 302 1.25 18.17 -40.08
CA LEU A 302 0.87 19.07 -38.99
C LEU A 302 -0.22 18.52 -38.06
N LEU A 303 -1.23 17.83 -38.61
CA LEU A 303 -2.31 17.22 -37.79
C LEU A 303 -1.79 16.05 -36.95
N ALA A 304 -1.02 15.14 -37.55
CA ALA A 304 -0.42 14.02 -36.83
C ALA A 304 0.59 14.48 -35.76
N ALA A 305 1.37 15.54 -36.06
CA ALA A 305 2.25 16.19 -35.10
C ALA A 305 1.45 16.81 -33.93
N ARG A 306 0.34 17.50 -34.23
CA ARG A 306 -0.55 18.10 -33.23
C ARG A 306 -1.12 17.05 -32.30
N ASP A 307 -1.60 15.93 -32.84
CA ASP A 307 -2.20 14.86 -32.03
C ASP A 307 -1.15 14.23 -31.10
N ASN A 308 0.07 13.99 -31.59
CA ASN A 308 1.15 13.43 -30.77
C ASN A 308 1.70 14.42 -29.72
N TYR A 309 1.83 15.73 -30.04
CA TYR A 309 2.19 16.73 -29.02
C TYR A 309 1.05 16.98 -28.01
N THR A 310 -0.21 16.83 -28.43
CA THR A 310 -1.36 16.90 -27.51
C THR A 310 -1.34 15.73 -26.54
N GLU A 311 -1.02 14.52 -27.02
CA GLU A 311 -0.84 13.34 -26.19
C GLU A 311 0.35 13.52 -25.22
N ALA A 312 1.49 14.02 -25.70
CA ALA A 312 2.63 14.35 -24.84
C ALA A 312 2.25 15.40 -23.76
N SER A 313 1.48 16.43 -24.12
CA SER A 313 1.00 17.47 -23.20
C SER A 313 0.02 16.91 -22.14
N LYS A 314 -0.79 15.89 -22.47
CA LYS A 314 -1.63 15.19 -21.48
C LYS A 314 -0.82 14.31 -20.53
N LEU A 315 0.20 13.63 -21.05
CA LEU A 315 1.07 12.74 -20.28
C LEU A 315 1.96 13.52 -19.29
N LYS A 316 2.39 14.73 -19.66
CA LYS A 316 3.11 15.66 -18.77
C LYS A 316 2.62 17.11 -18.94
N PRO A 317 1.53 17.51 -18.26
CA PRO A 317 0.93 18.84 -18.39
C PRO A 317 1.81 20.00 -17.94
N SER A 318 2.87 19.75 -17.16
CA SER A 318 3.83 20.77 -16.72
C SER A 318 4.90 21.08 -17.77
N GLU A 319 5.12 20.21 -18.76
CA GLU A 319 6.16 20.39 -19.76
C GLU A 319 5.79 21.46 -20.78
N GLN A 320 6.71 22.38 -21.01
CA GLN A 320 6.48 23.54 -21.89
C GLN A 320 6.71 23.20 -23.37
N TYR A 321 7.62 22.28 -23.66
CA TYR A 321 8.04 21.92 -25.02
C TYR A 321 6.87 21.52 -25.96
N PRO A 322 6.00 20.54 -25.63
CA PRO A 322 4.85 20.21 -26.47
C PRO A 322 3.84 21.36 -26.58
N LYS A 323 3.68 22.21 -25.56
CA LYS A 323 2.77 23.37 -25.62
C LYS A 323 3.25 24.41 -26.62
N ASP A 324 4.55 24.71 -26.60
CA ASP A 324 5.16 25.64 -27.55
C ASP A 324 5.07 25.11 -28.98
N LYS A 325 5.25 23.79 -29.15
CA LYS A 325 5.13 23.13 -30.46
C LYS A 325 3.69 23.09 -30.97
N LEU A 326 2.70 22.88 -30.10
CA LEU A 326 1.29 23.00 -30.44
C LEU A 326 0.94 24.41 -30.91
N ALA A 327 1.42 25.45 -30.21
CA ALA A 327 1.21 26.83 -30.63
C ALA A 327 1.89 27.14 -31.98
N GLU A 328 3.08 26.58 -32.24
CA GLU A 328 3.75 26.66 -33.55
C GLU A 328 2.93 25.98 -34.65
N ILE A 329 2.39 24.79 -34.37
CA ILE A 329 1.56 24.02 -35.32
C ILE A 329 0.23 24.72 -35.59
N ASP A 330 -0.45 25.22 -34.57
CA ASP A 330 -1.71 25.95 -34.74
C ASP A 330 -1.53 27.20 -35.60
N LYS A 331 -0.39 27.89 -35.46
CA LYS A 331 -0.02 29.00 -36.34
C LYS A 331 0.20 28.54 -37.78
N LYS A 332 0.85 27.39 -38.01
CA LYS A 332 1.07 26.84 -39.37
C LYS A 332 -0.22 26.33 -40.01
N LEU A 333 -1.09 25.67 -39.24
CA LEU A 333 -2.41 25.21 -39.71
C LEU A 333 -3.30 26.39 -40.10
N LYS A 334 -3.30 27.47 -39.31
CA LYS A 334 -4.05 28.69 -39.65
C LYS A 334 -3.59 29.33 -40.96
N VAL A 335 -2.27 29.33 -41.23
CA VAL A 335 -1.73 29.81 -42.51
C VAL A 335 -2.13 28.90 -43.68
N GLU A 336 -2.20 27.58 -43.48
CA GLU A 336 -2.65 26.63 -44.51
C GLU A 336 -4.16 26.74 -44.77
N ASP A 337 -4.98 26.96 -43.74
CA ASP A 337 -6.41 27.19 -43.86
C ASP A 337 -6.70 28.51 -44.60
N GLU A 338 -5.96 29.58 -44.31
CA GLU A 338 -6.06 30.85 -45.04
C GLU A 338 -5.65 30.71 -46.52
N LYS A 339 -4.61 29.91 -46.80
CA LYS A 339 -4.18 29.60 -48.17
C LYS A 339 -5.21 28.76 -48.94
N ASN A 340 -5.78 27.74 -48.30
CA ASN A 340 -6.82 26.89 -48.89
C ASN A 340 -8.12 27.66 -49.12
N ALA A 341 -8.48 28.58 -48.22
CA ALA A 341 -9.62 29.47 -48.40
C ALA A 341 -9.43 30.45 -49.58
N ILE A 342 -8.22 30.97 -49.80
CA ILE A 342 -7.90 31.80 -50.96
C ILE A 342 -7.95 30.98 -52.26
N LYS A 343 -7.40 29.75 -52.25
CA LYS A 343 -7.46 28.84 -53.38
C LYS A 343 -8.91 28.49 -53.75
N GLN A 344 -9.76 28.20 -52.75
CA GLN A 344 -11.17 27.90 -52.98
C GLN A 344 -11.92 29.12 -53.56
N LYS A 345 -11.67 30.33 -53.07
CA LYS A 345 -12.25 31.56 -53.64
C LYS A 345 -11.81 31.79 -55.09
N TYR A 346 -10.55 31.49 -55.41
CA TYR A 346 -10.07 31.49 -56.79
C TYR A 346 -10.81 30.45 -57.63
N ASP A 347 -10.86 29.19 -57.19
CA ASP A 347 -11.51 28.09 -57.92
C ASP A 347 -13.01 28.36 -58.15
N ASP A 348 -13.73 28.90 -57.16
CA ASP A 348 -15.14 29.29 -57.26
C ASP A 348 -15.35 30.44 -58.26
N ALA A 349 -14.47 31.45 -58.23
CA ALA A 349 -14.52 32.57 -59.18
C ALA A 349 -14.23 32.09 -60.61
N ILE A 350 -13.29 31.16 -60.80
CA ILE A 350 -13.03 30.52 -62.10
C ILE A 350 -14.23 29.71 -62.57
N ALA A 351 -14.81 28.86 -61.71
CA ALA A 351 -15.97 28.04 -62.08
C ALA A 351 -17.17 28.90 -62.49
N ALA A 352 -17.44 29.98 -61.74
CA ALA A 352 -18.49 30.95 -62.09
C ALA A 352 -18.18 31.67 -63.42
N ALA A 353 -16.92 32.05 -63.64
CA ALA A 353 -16.47 32.70 -64.88
C ALA A 353 -16.60 31.76 -66.09
N ASP A 354 -16.16 30.50 -65.97
CA ASP A 354 -16.26 29.48 -67.01
C ASP A 354 -17.73 29.14 -67.32
N ALA A 355 -18.61 29.07 -66.31
CA ALA A 355 -20.04 28.86 -66.52
C ALA A 355 -20.69 30.02 -67.30
N LEU A 356 -20.38 31.26 -66.94
CA LEU A 356 -20.84 32.45 -67.67
C LEU A 356 -20.27 32.50 -69.09
N PHE A 357 -19.01 32.08 -69.26
CA PHE A 357 -18.35 31.98 -70.56
C PHE A 357 -19.06 30.96 -71.45
N ALA A 358 -19.39 29.78 -70.91
CA ALA A 358 -20.13 28.73 -71.62
C ALA A 358 -21.57 29.15 -71.96
N ALA A 359 -22.17 30.04 -71.15
CA ALA A 359 -23.47 30.66 -71.44
C ALA A 359 -23.39 31.82 -72.45
N ASN A 360 -22.22 32.06 -73.08
CA ASN A 360 -21.92 33.17 -73.98
C ASN A 360 -22.10 34.57 -73.35
N ASN A 361 -22.15 34.67 -72.01
CA ASN A 361 -22.15 35.96 -71.32
C ASN A 361 -20.70 36.42 -71.10
N PHE A 362 -20.04 36.85 -72.18
CA PHE A 362 -18.61 37.16 -72.16
C PHE A 362 -18.26 38.36 -71.26
N THR A 363 -19.15 39.34 -71.13
CA THR A 363 -18.98 40.47 -70.20
C THR A 363 -19.01 40.01 -68.75
N GLY A 364 -19.98 39.16 -68.38
CA GLY A 364 -20.07 38.59 -67.04
C GLY A 364 -18.91 37.64 -66.73
N ALA A 365 -18.53 36.81 -67.70
CA ALA A 365 -17.39 35.91 -67.59
C ALA A 365 -16.09 36.67 -67.36
N LYS A 366 -15.83 37.73 -68.14
CA LYS A 366 -14.64 38.58 -67.98
C LYS A 366 -14.53 39.15 -66.56
N ALA A 367 -15.61 39.73 -66.02
CA ALA A 367 -15.62 40.29 -64.67
C ALA A 367 -15.29 39.23 -63.60
N LYS A 368 -15.78 37.99 -63.76
CA LYS A 368 -15.47 36.89 -62.82
C LYS A 368 -14.05 36.35 -62.97
N TYR A 369 -13.47 36.34 -64.17
CA TYR A 369 -12.05 36.04 -64.34
C TYR A 369 -11.15 37.14 -63.75
N GLU A 370 -11.55 38.42 -63.84
CA GLU A 370 -10.83 39.53 -63.20
C GLU A 370 -10.91 39.43 -61.67
N GLU A 371 -12.07 39.02 -61.12
CA GLU A 371 -12.22 38.69 -59.69
C GLU A 371 -11.28 37.54 -59.28
N ALA A 372 -11.17 36.48 -60.07
CA ALA A 372 -10.22 35.39 -59.81
C ALA A 372 -8.76 35.88 -59.78
N LEU A 373 -8.39 36.86 -60.62
CA LEU A 373 -7.05 37.46 -60.59
C LEU A 373 -6.76 38.29 -59.33
N THR A 374 -7.77 38.68 -58.55
CA THR A 374 -7.55 39.30 -57.23
C THR A 374 -7.08 38.29 -56.17
N PHE A 375 -7.40 37.01 -56.35
CA PHE A 375 -6.98 35.91 -55.48
C PHE A 375 -5.67 35.28 -55.96
N GLU A 376 -5.45 35.18 -57.28
CA GLU A 376 -4.19 34.72 -57.87
C GLU A 376 -3.79 35.55 -59.10
N ALA A 377 -3.11 36.67 -58.86
CA ALA A 377 -2.72 37.63 -59.89
C ALA A 377 -1.78 37.06 -60.97
N SER A 378 -1.09 35.94 -60.69
CA SER A 378 -0.21 35.24 -61.64
C SER A 378 -0.94 34.29 -62.59
N SER A 379 -2.24 34.03 -62.38
CA SER A 379 -3.01 33.04 -63.15
C SER A 379 -2.98 33.33 -64.66
N ALA A 380 -2.22 32.51 -65.39
CA ALA A 380 -2.16 32.55 -66.85
C ALA A 380 -3.50 32.14 -67.47
N TYR A 381 -4.23 31.24 -66.81
CA TYR A 381 -5.54 30.76 -67.27
C TYR A 381 -6.59 31.88 -67.30
N ALA A 382 -6.77 32.58 -66.17
CA ALA A 382 -7.74 33.68 -66.09
C ALA A 382 -7.36 34.83 -67.04
N LYS A 383 -6.07 35.18 -67.13
CA LYS A 383 -5.58 36.18 -68.09
C LYS A 383 -5.90 35.79 -69.54
N GLY A 384 -5.60 34.55 -69.92
CA GLY A 384 -5.89 34.04 -71.27
C GLY A 384 -7.40 34.03 -71.57
N ARG A 385 -8.23 33.63 -70.60
CA ARG A 385 -9.68 33.65 -70.74
C ARG A 385 -10.25 35.06 -70.88
N ILE A 386 -9.72 36.04 -70.14
CA ILE A 386 -10.09 37.46 -70.31
C ILE A 386 -9.77 37.94 -71.73
N THR A 387 -8.60 37.61 -72.26
CA THR A 387 -8.25 37.94 -73.65
C THR A 387 -9.25 37.35 -74.65
N ILE A 388 -9.63 36.08 -74.46
CA ILE A 388 -10.64 35.43 -75.33
C ILE A 388 -12.02 36.08 -75.16
N CYS A 389 -12.43 36.45 -73.93
CA CYS A 389 -13.67 37.21 -73.72
C CYS A 389 -13.65 38.54 -74.50
N ASP A 390 -12.53 39.26 -74.47
CA ASP A 390 -12.37 40.52 -75.19
C ASP A 390 -12.45 40.32 -76.71
N GLU A 391 -11.84 39.26 -77.24
CA GLU A 391 -11.95 38.88 -78.65
C GLU A 391 -13.39 38.53 -79.04
N LYS A 392 -14.11 37.78 -78.20
CA LYS A 392 -15.52 37.40 -78.44
C LYS A 392 -16.45 38.61 -78.40
N LEU A 393 -16.28 39.51 -77.43
CA LEU A 393 -17.02 40.76 -77.36
C LEU A 393 -16.73 41.67 -78.55
N ALA A 394 -15.48 41.72 -79.03
CA ALA A 394 -15.11 42.43 -80.24
C ALA A 394 -15.75 41.81 -81.50
N ALA A 395 -15.80 40.48 -81.58
CA ALA A 395 -16.45 39.76 -82.68
C ALA A 395 -17.98 39.96 -82.68
N GLU A 396 -18.64 39.93 -81.52
CA GLU A 396 -20.08 40.23 -81.39
C GLU A 396 -20.39 41.67 -81.83
N LYS A 397 -19.53 42.62 -81.44
CA LYS A 397 -19.65 44.01 -81.89
C LYS A 397 -19.49 44.13 -83.41
N ALA A 398 -18.49 43.46 -83.98
CA ALA A 398 -18.25 43.45 -85.42
C ALA A 398 -19.37 42.77 -86.21
N GLU A 399 -19.95 41.69 -85.68
CA GLU A 399 -21.11 41.01 -86.28
C GLU A 399 -22.34 41.92 -86.28
N LYS A 400 -22.59 42.61 -85.17
CA LYS A 400 -23.68 43.59 -85.08
C LYS A 400 -23.50 44.73 -86.08
N GLU A 401 -22.29 45.27 -86.21
CA GLU A 401 -21.97 46.30 -87.21
C GLU A 401 -22.09 45.77 -88.65
N ARG A 402 -21.76 44.50 -88.91
CA ARG A 402 -21.97 43.84 -90.22
C ARG A 402 -23.46 43.74 -90.56
N LEU A 403 -24.30 43.30 -89.62
CA LEU A 403 -25.75 43.18 -89.80
C LEU A 403 -26.41 44.53 -90.03
N GLU A 404 -26.01 45.57 -89.30
CA GLU A 404 -26.50 46.94 -89.52
C GLU A 404 -26.10 47.46 -90.92
N LYS A 405 -24.89 47.13 -91.39
CA LYS A 405 -24.42 47.49 -92.74
C LYS A 405 -25.20 46.73 -93.85
N ILE A 406 -25.46 45.44 -93.66
CA ILE A 406 -26.29 44.62 -94.57
C ILE A 406 -27.69 45.23 -94.69
N GLN A 407 -28.34 45.55 -93.56
CA GLN A 407 -29.68 46.13 -93.56
C GLN A 407 -29.73 47.47 -94.31
N LYS A 408 -28.71 48.32 -94.14
CA LYS A 408 -28.58 49.58 -94.87
C LYS A 408 -28.42 49.36 -96.39
N LEU A 409 -27.59 48.41 -96.80
CA LEU A 409 -27.35 48.08 -98.21
C LEU A 409 -28.56 47.44 -98.88
N LEU A 410 -29.29 46.56 -98.18
CA LEU A 410 -30.57 46.00 -98.66
C LEU A 410 -31.60 47.11 -98.92
N THR A 411 -31.70 48.06 -97.99
CA THR A 411 -32.60 49.22 -98.13
C THR A 411 -32.20 50.10 -99.34
N GLN A 412 -30.90 50.34 -99.52
CA GLN A 412 -30.38 51.07 -100.68
C GLN A 412 -30.64 50.34 -102.00
N GLY A 413 -30.30 49.05 -102.09
CA GLY A 413 -30.51 48.23 -103.29
C GLY A 413 -31.98 48.14 -103.68
N ASN A 414 -32.89 47.95 -102.71
CA ASN A 414 -34.33 47.94 -102.97
C ASN A 414 -34.83 49.30 -103.49
N THR A 415 -34.29 50.40 -102.96
CA THR A 415 -34.62 51.76 -103.42
C THR A 415 -34.17 51.98 -104.88
N GLN A 416 -32.99 51.49 -105.26
CA GLN A 416 -32.45 51.58 -106.63
C GLN A 416 -33.23 50.69 -107.62
N MET A 417 -33.61 49.47 -107.23
CA MET A 417 -34.51 48.62 -108.05
C MET A 417 -35.85 49.29 -108.30
N GLY A 418 -36.43 49.96 -107.29
CA GLY A 418 -37.67 50.72 -107.45
C GLY A 418 -37.57 51.84 -108.50
N LYS A 419 -36.35 52.34 -108.76
CA LYS A 419 -36.04 53.34 -109.79
C LYS A 419 -35.62 52.73 -111.15
N SER A 420 -35.62 51.40 -111.29
CA SER A 420 -35.14 50.67 -112.48
C SER A 420 -33.65 50.89 -112.81
N GLU A 421 -32.85 51.29 -111.83
CA GLU A 421 -31.40 51.43 -111.96
C GLU A 421 -30.73 50.05 -111.75
N TRP A 422 -30.82 49.18 -112.75
CA TRP A 422 -30.48 47.76 -112.61
C TRP A 422 -29.01 47.50 -112.25
N GLU A 423 -28.06 48.22 -112.86
CA GLU A 423 -26.63 48.05 -112.56
C GLU A 423 -26.23 48.60 -111.18
N PRO A 424 -26.65 49.82 -110.74
CA PRO A 424 -26.44 50.26 -109.36
C PRO A 424 -27.10 49.36 -108.31
N ALA A 425 -28.34 48.92 -108.55
CA ALA A 425 -29.02 47.96 -107.69
C ALA A 425 -28.25 46.63 -107.60
N LYS A 426 -27.73 46.13 -108.74
CA LYS A 426 -26.86 44.96 -108.79
C LYS A 426 -25.65 45.15 -107.88
N ALA A 427 -24.99 46.30 -107.95
CA ALA A 427 -23.82 46.57 -107.12
C ALA A 427 -24.15 46.57 -105.61
N SER A 428 -25.22 47.25 -105.19
CA SER A 428 -25.61 47.30 -103.77
C SER A 428 -26.00 45.92 -103.21
N PHE A 429 -26.74 45.09 -103.97
CA PHE A 429 -27.04 43.73 -103.52
C PHE A 429 -25.83 42.77 -103.62
N THR A 430 -24.92 43.00 -104.57
CA THR A 430 -23.66 42.24 -104.64
C THR A 430 -22.79 42.53 -103.43
N GLU A 431 -22.77 43.77 -102.93
CA GLU A 431 -22.08 44.12 -101.70
C GLU A 431 -22.76 43.54 -100.46
N VAL A 432 -24.08 43.32 -100.47
CA VAL A 432 -24.72 42.48 -99.43
C VAL A 432 -24.21 41.04 -99.49
N LEU A 433 -24.11 40.44 -100.69
CA LEU A 433 -23.59 39.08 -100.84
C LEU A 433 -22.09 38.95 -100.52
N SER A 434 -21.32 40.04 -100.57
CA SER A 434 -19.92 40.04 -100.11
C SER A 434 -19.80 40.09 -98.60
N LEU A 435 -20.80 40.64 -97.90
CA LEU A 435 -20.89 40.66 -96.43
C LEU A 435 -21.58 39.41 -95.87
N GLU A 436 -22.54 38.83 -96.59
CA GLU A 436 -23.23 37.58 -96.24
C GLU A 436 -23.55 36.78 -97.52
N ALA A 437 -22.68 35.84 -97.84
CA ALA A 437 -22.84 34.97 -99.00
C ALA A 437 -24.13 34.15 -98.88
N GLY A 438 -25.00 34.25 -99.88
CA GLY A 438 -26.29 33.54 -99.90
C GLY A 438 -27.41 34.22 -99.12
N HIS A 439 -27.27 35.50 -98.70
CA HIS A 439 -28.36 36.25 -98.07
C HIS A 439 -29.64 36.15 -98.94
N PRO A 440 -30.77 35.64 -98.42
CA PRO A 440 -31.89 35.18 -99.25
C PRO A 440 -32.54 36.31 -100.03
N GLU A 441 -32.69 37.49 -99.43
CA GLU A 441 -33.26 38.66 -100.11
C GLU A 441 -32.33 39.19 -101.21
N ALA A 442 -31.03 39.33 -100.94
CA ALA A 442 -30.08 39.85 -101.92
C ALA A 442 -29.90 38.88 -103.09
N THR A 443 -29.89 37.57 -102.81
CA THR A 443 -29.83 36.51 -103.82
C THR A 443 -31.07 36.51 -104.72
N GLN A 444 -32.28 36.63 -104.13
CA GLN A 444 -33.51 36.73 -104.90
C GLN A 444 -33.58 38.01 -105.73
N LYS A 445 -33.18 39.15 -105.17
CA LYS A 445 -33.18 40.45 -105.86
C LYS A 445 -32.14 40.48 -106.98
N LEU A 446 -30.94 39.92 -106.78
CA LEU A 446 -29.93 39.77 -107.82
C LEU A 446 -30.37 38.81 -108.92
N ALA A 447 -30.99 37.68 -108.61
CA ALA A 447 -31.54 36.78 -109.62
C ALA A 447 -32.63 37.47 -110.46
N LEU A 448 -33.46 38.33 -109.85
CA LEU A 448 -34.44 39.15 -110.55
C LEU A 448 -33.78 40.25 -111.41
N ILE A 449 -32.75 40.93 -110.90
CA ILE A 449 -31.96 41.91 -111.66
C ILE A 449 -31.25 41.23 -112.84
N GLU A 450 -30.62 40.08 -112.63
CA GLU A 450 -29.93 39.29 -113.66
C GLU A 450 -30.90 38.66 -114.66
N GLN A 451 -32.10 38.25 -114.24
CA GLN A 451 -33.16 37.86 -115.15
C GLN A 451 -33.58 39.06 -116.04
N LYS A 452 -33.71 40.26 -115.48
CA LYS A 452 -34.04 41.46 -116.26
C LYS A 452 -32.90 41.92 -117.17
N ILE A 453 -31.65 41.63 -116.83
CA ILE A 453 -30.47 41.91 -117.66
C ILE A 453 -30.26 40.80 -118.74
N LYS A 454 -30.63 39.54 -118.47
CA LYS A 454 -30.45 38.36 -119.35
C LYS A 454 -31.63 38.07 -120.28
N GLU A 455 -32.86 38.48 -119.93
CA GLU A 455 -34.03 38.49 -120.84
C GLU A 455 -33.78 39.37 -122.09
N ALA A 456 -32.78 40.24 -122.06
CA ALA A 456 -32.34 41.06 -123.19
C ALA A 456 -31.24 40.42 -124.08
N ALA A 457 -30.67 39.24 -123.74
CA ALA A 457 -29.47 38.71 -124.43
C ALA A 457 -29.50 37.23 -124.93
N ASP A 458 -30.29 36.30 -124.38
CA ASP A 458 -30.14 34.84 -124.66
C ASP A 458 -31.31 34.15 -125.41
N GLN A 459 -32.14 34.90 -126.15
CA GLN A 459 -33.18 34.34 -127.02
C GLN A 459 -32.62 33.67 -128.32
N ALA A 460 -31.31 33.70 -128.58
CA ALA A 460 -30.74 33.38 -129.90
C ALA A 460 -29.95 32.05 -130.02
N ALA A 461 -29.67 31.30 -128.93
CA ALA A 461 -28.75 30.15 -128.97
C ALA A 461 -29.38 28.75 -128.74
N ILE A 462 -30.62 28.65 -128.24
CA ILE A 462 -31.23 27.35 -127.83
C ILE A 462 -31.94 26.62 -128.99
N GLU A 463 -32.38 27.31 -130.04
CA GLU A 463 -33.20 26.70 -131.12
C GLU A 463 -32.41 25.76 -132.07
N LYS A 464 -31.06 25.80 -132.08
CA LYS A 464 -30.24 25.10 -133.10
C LYS A 464 -29.89 23.64 -132.76
N LYS A 465 -29.88 23.26 -131.47
CA LYS A 465 -29.43 21.93 -131.01
C LYS A 465 -30.56 20.89 -130.95
N TYR A 466 -31.81 21.33 -130.80
CA TYR A 466 -32.98 20.45 -130.71
C TYR A 466 -33.35 19.78 -132.05
N THR A 467 -33.25 20.51 -133.16
CA THR A 467 -33.67 20.05 -134.49
C THR A 467 -32.83 18.89 -135.05
N GLN A 468 -31.58 18.74 -134.61
CA GLN A 468 -30.68 17.70 -135.09
C GLN A 468 -31.00 16.31 -134.49
N LEU A 469 -31.32 16.24 -133.21
CA LEU A 469 -31.51 14.97 -132.49
C LEU A 469 -32.84 14.28 -132.83
N MET A 470 -33.89 15.05 -133.17
CA MET A 470 -35.18 14.49 -133.61
C MET A 470 -35.10 13.71 -134.92
N LYS A 471 -34.19 14.08 -135.82
CA LYS A 471 -34.00 13.43 -137.13
C LYS A 471 -33.32 12.06 -137.03
N GLU A 472 -32.30 11.92 -136.17
CA GLU A 472 -31.54 10.67 -136.03
C GLU A 472 -32.39 9.53 -135.41
N GLY A 473 -33.28 9.85 -134.46
CA GLY A 473 -34.15 8.84 -133.83
C GLY A 473 -35.24 8.30 -134.77
N THR A 474 -35.74 9.14 -135.67
CA THR A 474 -36.80 8.75 -136.62
C THR A 474 -36.30 7.81 -137.73
N GLU A 475 -35.04 7.94 -138.15
CA GLU A 475 -34.42 7.05 -139.16
C GLU A 475 -34.13 5.63 -138.61
N ALA A 476 -33.81 5.50 -137.31
CA ALA A 476 -33.53 4.21 -136.67
C ALA A 476 -34.79 3.36 -136.42
N ASP A 477 -35.92 4.01 -136.08
CA ASP A 477 -37.23 3.39 -135.87
C ASP A 477 -37.78 2.75 -137.18
N ALA A 478 -37.65 3.47 -138.30
CA ALA A 478 -38.03 2.97 -139.62
C ALA A 478 -37.19 1.77 -140.11
N ALA A 479 -36.01 1.54 -139.54
CA ALA A 479 -35.12 0.42 -139.87
C ALA A 479 -35.39 -0.85 -139.05
N GLY A 480 -36.43 -0.86 -138.20
CA GLY A 480 -36.80 -2.03 -137.38
C GLY A 480 -35.83 -2.35 -136.24
N LYS A 481 -34.91 -1.43 -135.93
CA LYS A 481 -33.90 -1.58 -134.88
C LYS A 481 -34.43 -0.95 -133.58
N LEU A 482 -35.16 -1.74 -132.79
CA LEU A 482 -35.93 -1.24 -131.64
C LEU A 482 -35.06 -0.69 -130.50
N GLU A 483 -33.88 -1.26 -130.23
CA GLU A 483 -32.99 -0.75 -129.17
C GLU A 483 -32.24 0.54 -129.58
N PRO A 484 -31.68 0.69 -130.81
CA PRO A 484 -31.05 1.95 -131.23
C PRO A 484 -32.00 3.14 -131.40
N ALA A 485 -33.24 2.90 -131.86
CA ALA A 485 -34.25 3.95 -132.01
C ALA A 485 -34.64 4.58 -130.66
N LEU A 486 -34.74 3.76 -129.61
CA LEU A 486 -35.04 4.21 -128.26
C LEU A 486 -33.95 5.14 -127.70
N ALA A 487 -32.67 4.85 -127.96
CA ALA A 487 -31.56 5.65 -127.46
C ALA A 487 -31.55 7.10 -127.99
N LYS A 488 -31.88 7.31 -129.27
CA LYS A 488 -31.82 8.64 -129.91
C LYS A 488 -32.99 9.55 -129.54
N PHE A 489 -34.18 9.00 -129.31
CA PHE A 489 -35.30 9.79 -128.78
C PHE A 489 -35.10 10.20 -127.32
N GLU A 490 -34.44 9.37 -126.50
CA GLU A 490 -34.07 9.76 -125.13
C GLU A 490 -33.03 10.91 -125.12
N GLU A 491 -32.11 11.00 -126.09
CA GLU A 491 -31.19 12.15 -126.22
C GLU A 491 -31.91 13.45 -126.61
N ALA A 492 -32.84 13.41 -127.57
CA ALA A 492 -33.59 14.59 -128.01
C ALA A 492 -34.44 15.22 -126.89
N LYS A 493 -35.02 14.38 -126.01
CA LYS A 493 -35.75 14.82 -124.81
C LYS A 493 -34.91 15.69 -123.87
N THR A 494 -33.58 15.50 -123.84
CA THR A 494 -32.70 16.27 -122.96
C THR A 494 -32.41 17.71 -123.43
N VAL A 495 -32.73 18.05 -124.69
CA VAL A 495 -32.47 19.39 -125.25
C VAL A 495 -33.73 20.27 -125.27
N LYS A 496 -34.91 19.71 -125.58
CA LYS A 496 -36.23 20.38 -125.46
C LYS A 496 -37.29 19.27 -125.38
N ALA A 497 -37.87 19.06 -124.20
CA ALA A 497 -38.92 18.06 -124.02
C ALA A 497 -40.22 18.54 -124.70
N THR A 498 -40.73 17.75 -125.64
CA THR A 498 -42.01 18.00 -126.32
C THR A 498 -42.87 16.73 -126.33
N PRO A 499 -44.21 16.84 -126.39
CA PRO A 499 -45.10 15.68 -126.40
C PRO A 499 -44.81 14.67 -127.53
N GLU A 500 -44.23 15.13 -128.63
CA GLU A 500 -43.89 14.31 -129.81
C GLU A 500 -42.77 13.30 -129.53
N VAL A 501 -41.71 13.70 -128.81
CA VAL A 501 -40.59 12.80 -128.50
C VAL A 501 -40.96 11.78 -127.42
N GLU A 502 -41.86 12.17 -126.51
CA GLU A 502 -42.30 11.32 -125.40
C GLU A 502 -43.23 10.19 -125.86
N ALA A 503 -44.07 10.44 -126.87
CA ALA A 503 -44.95 9.41 -127.45
C ALA A 503 -44.18 8.27 -128.14
N LYS A 504 -43.08 8.56 -128.83
CA LYS A 504 -42.26 7.55 -129.54
C LYS A 504 -41.49 6.63 -128.59
N ILE A 505 -41.06 7.15 -127.42
CA ILE A 505 -40.37 6.37 -126.38
C ILE A 505 -41.30 5.32 -125.75
N VAL A 506 -42.59 5.65 -125.59
CA VAL A 506 -43.59 4.77 -124.94
C VAL A 506 -43.95 3.57 -125.82
N ASP A 507 -44.06 3.73 -127.14
CA ASP A 507 -44.35 2.64 -128.09
C ASP A 507 -43.22 1.59 -128.15
N LEU A 508 -41.97 2.05 -128.21
CA LEU A 508 -40.79 1.19 -128.27
C LEU A 508 -40.56 0.36 -126.99
N LYS A 509 -40.84 0.95 -125.81
CA LYS A 509 -40.74 0.25 -124.51
C LYS A 509 -41.79 -0.85 -124.35
N LYS A 510 -42.97 -0.71 -124.96
CA LYS A 510 -44.06 -1.72 -124.90
C LYS A 510 -43.75 -2.97 -125.73
N ARG A 511 -43.04 -2.85 -126.85
CA ARG A 511 -42.71 -3.97 -127.76
C ARG A 511 -41.61 -4.91 -127.23
N ILE A 512 -40.86 -4.51 -126.20
CA ILE A 512 -39.70 -5.26 -125.67
C ILE A 512 -40.04 -6.11 -124.43
N ALA A 513 -41.12 -5.82 -123.69
CA ALA A 513 -41.38 -6.45 -122.38
C ALA A 513 -42.39 -7.62 -122.38
N ASP A 514 -43.21 -7.82 -123.42
CA ASP A 514 -44.24 -8.87 -123.48
C ASP A 514 -43.70 -10.31 -123.78
N LYS A 515 -42.41 -10.59 -123.55
CA LYS A 515 -41.75 -11.85 -123.98
C LYS A 515 -41.08 -12.67 -122.87
N ASN A 516 -41.82 -13.05 -121.82
CA ASN A 516 -41.64 -14.25 -120.96
C ASN A 516 -41.25 -14.04 -119.47
N SER A 517 -42.06 -14.64 -118.57
CA SER A 517 -41.71 -15.24 -117.25
C SER A 517 -41.95 -14.45 -115.94
N LEU A 518 -43.21 -14.16 -115.58
CA LEU A 518 -43.61 -13.69 -114.22
C LEU A 518 -44.48 -14.68 -113.41
N THR A 519 -45.03 -15.74 -114.01
CA THR A 519 -46.15 -16.51 -113.40
C THR A 519 -45.73 -17.60 -112.40
N GLU A 520 -44.46 -18.04 -112.36
CA GLU A 520 -44.01 -19.15 -111.47
C GLU A 520 -43.65 -18.70 -110.03
N LYS A 521 -43.23 -17.43 -109.86
CA LYS A 521 -42.70 -16.92 -108.58
C LYS A 521 -43.80 -16.60 -107.54
N GLU A 522 -45.03 -16.37 -107.98
CA GLU A 522 -46.12 -15.95 -107.09
C GLU A 522 -46.76 -17.11 -106.30
N ALA A 523 -46.67 -18.35 -106.79
CA ALA A 523 -47.27 -19.52 -106.14
C ALA A 523 -46.52 -19.99 -104.87
N GLN A 524 -45.17 -19.88 -104.86
CA GLN A 524 -44.36 -20.36 -103.73
C GLN A 524 -44.40 -19.42 -102.52
N TYR A 525 -44.58 -18.11 -102.75
CA TYR A 525 -44.68 -17.12 -101.69
C TYR A 525 -45.93 -17.31 -100.82
N SER A 526 -47.07 -17.57 -101.43
CA SER A 526 -48.35 -17.69 -100.71
C SER A 526 -48.41 -18.91 -99.77
N LYS A 527 -47.64 -19.97 -100.04
CA LYS A 527 -47.60 -21.18 -99.21
C LYS A 527 -46.93 -20.93 -97.84
N HIS A 528 -45.73 -20.35 -97.83
CA HIS A 528 -44.97 -20.14 -96.59
C HIS A 528 -45.59 -19.09 -95.67
N ILE A 529 -46.34 -18.12 -96.21
CA ILE A 529 -47.09 -17.15 -95.40
C ILE A 529 -48.17 -17.86 -94.57
N SER A 530 -48.97 -18.75 -95.18
CA SER A 530 -50.05 -19.45 -94.49
C SER A 530 -49.55 -20.47 -93.45
N GLU A 531 -48.41 -21.12 -93.70
CA GLU A 531 -47.78 -22.05 -92.74
C GLU A 531 -47.25 -21.31 -91.50
N GLY A 532 -46.63 -20.13 -91.69
CA GLY A 532 -46.20 -19.27 -90.58
C GLY A 532 -47.35 -18.74 -89.72
N GLU A 533 -48.49 -18.40 -90.33
CA GLU A 533 -49.69 -17.92 -89.62
C GLU A 533 -50.32 -19.02 -88.74
N SER A 534 -50.33 -20.27 -89.21
CA SER A 534 -50.90 -21.41 -88.47
C SER A 534 -50.09 -21.75 -87.20
N MET A 535 -48.76 -21.70 -87.29
CA MET A 535 -47.86 -22.01 -86.16
C MET A 535 -47.95 -20.97 -85.03
N MET A 536 -48.26 -19.71 -85.36
CA MET A 536 -48.41 -18.61 -84.40
C MET A 536 -49.70 -18.68 -83.58
N GLY A 537 -50.77 -19.28 -84.13
CA GLY A 537 -52.11 -19.28 -83.54
C GLY A 537 -52.42 -20.49 -82.64
N ILE A 538 -52.27 -21.72 -83.14
CA ILE A 538 -52.82 -22.92 -82.46
C ILE A 538 -51.78 -23.62 -81.56
N LEU A 539 -50.47 -23.45 -81.82
CA LEU A 539 -49.41 -24.24 -81.17
C LEU A 539 -48.50 -23.45 -80.21
N GLY A 540 -48.49 -22.11 -80.27
CA GLY A 540 -47.59 -21.30 -79.44
C GLY A 540 -46.10 -21.53 -79.73
N ASP A 541 -45.76 -22.10 -80.88
CA ASP A 541 -44.38 -22.37 -81.31
C ASP A 541 -43.79 -21.15 -82.03
N PHE A 542 -43.40 -20.16 -81.24
CA PHE A 542 -42.79 -18.92 -81.72
C PHE A 542 -41.49 -19.15 -82.54
N PRO A 543 -40.58 -20.07 -82.15
CA PRO A 543 -39.42 -20.44 -82.98
C PRO A 543 -39.80 -21.07 -84.33
N GLY A 544 -40.80 -21.95 -84.36
CA GLY A 544 -41.30 -22.57 -85.61
C GLY A 544 -41.93 -21.57 -86.56
N ALA A 545 -42.80 -20.68 -86.06
CA ALA A 545 -43.44 -19.63 -86.86
C ALA A 545 -42.42 -18.65 -87.49
N ARG A 546 -41.37 -18.28 -86.75
CA ARG A 546 -40.29 -17.43 -87.24
C ARG A 546 -39.57 -18.05 -88.45
N ALA A 547 -39.37 -19.37 -88.46
CA ALA A 547 -38.66 -20.06 -89.53
C ALA A 547 -39.44 -20.04 -90.87
N GLU A 548 -40.76 -20.15 -90.85
CA GLU A 548 -41.58 -20.10 -92.07
C GLU A 548 -41.68 -18.67 -92.64
N TYR A 549 -41.78 -17.64 -91.81
CA TYR A 549 -41.74 -16.25 -92.29
C TYR A 549 -40.38 -15.85 -92.87
N VAL A 550 -39.27 -16.41 -92.36
CA VAL A 550 -37.94 -16.24 -92.96
C VAL A 550 -37.89 -16.85 -94.37
N LYS A 551 -38.49 -18.03 -94.56
CA LYS A 551 -38.58 -18.67 -95.89
C LYS A 551 -39.46 -17.84 -96.85
N ALA A 552 -40.57 -17.29 -96.39
CA ALA A 552 -41.42 -16.39 -97.19
C ALA A 552 -40.67 -15.10 -97.59
N SER A 553 -39.90 -14.51 -96.66
CA SER A 553 -39.08 -13.32 -96.92
C SER A 553 -37.95 -13.57 -97.92
N ALA A 554 -37.51 -14.81 -98.11
CA ALA A 554 -36.47 -15.15 -99.08
C ALA A 554 -36.99 -15.20 -100.53
N ILE A 555 -38.29 -15.45 -100.75
CA ILE A 555 -38.90 -15.57 -102.09
C ILE A 555 -39.21 -14.19 -102.69
N PHE A 556 -39.69 -13.24 -101.87
CA PHE A 556 -39.83 -11.82 -102.22
C PHE A 556 -39.24 -10.93 -101.11
N PRO A 557 -37.94 -10.60 -101.18
CA PRO A 557 -37.22 -9.83 -100.16
C PRO A 557 -37.79 -8.42 -99.92
N ASP A 558 -38.45 -7.85 -100.91
CA ASP A 558 -38.97 -6.49 -100.86
C ASP A 558 -40.35 -6.39 -100.19
N ARG A 559 -41.01 -7.53 -99.87
CA ARG A 559 -42.31 -7.53 -99.19
C ARG A 559 -42.10 -7.38 -97.68
N GLN A 560 -42.77 -6.37 -97.13
CA GLN A 560 -42.57 -5.96 -95.73
C GLN A 560 -43.27 -6.88 -94.72
N ALA A 561 -44.40 -7.50 -95.08
CA ALA A 561 -45.24 -8.26 -94.16
C ALA A 561 -44.55 -9.42 -93.39
N PRO A 562 -43.68 -10.27 -93.99
CA PRO A 562 -42.95 -11.30 -93.26
C PRO A 562 -41.91 -10.73 -92.28
N LYS A 563 -41.29 -9.58 -92.62
CA LYS A 563 -40.27 -8.92 -91.79
C LYS A 563 -40.88 -8.35 -90.51
N ASP A 564 -42.06 -7.75 -90.61
CA ASP A 564 -42.78 -7.20 -89.46
C ASP A 564 -43.18 -8.31 -88.47
N LYS A 565 -43.58 -9.49 -88.98
CA LYS A 565 -43.96 -10.64 -88.13
C LYS A 565 -42.77 -11.29 -87.41
N ILE A 566 -41.59 -11.32 -88.03
CA ILE A 566 -40.35 -11.78 -87.37
C ILE A 566 -39.99 -10.86 -86.19
N ALA A 567 -40.10 -9.54 -86.38
CA ALA A 567 -39.78 -8.56 -85.34
C ALA A 567 -40.74 -8.63 -84.13
N GLU A 568 -42.02 -8.91 -84.37
CA GLU A 568 -43.02 -9.13 -83.32
C GLU A 568 -42.71 -10.37 -82.47
N ILE A 569 -42.33 -11.48 -83.12
CA ILE A 569 -41.94 -12.73 -82.45
C ILE A 569 -40.67 -12.56 -81.61
N ASP A 570 -39.65 -11.87 -82.14
CA ASP A 570 -38.39 -11.63 -81.44
C ASP A 570 -38.60 -10.81 -80.14
N LYS A 571 -39.59 -9.90 -80.12
CA LYS A 571 -39.95 -9.12 -78.94
C LYS A 571 -40.63 -9.95 -77.84
N LEU A 572 -41.45 -10.94 -78.22
CA LEU A 572 -42.15 -11.82 -77.27
C LEU A 572 -41.20 -12.82 -76.59
N LEU A 573 -40.23 -13.37 -77.33
CA LEU A 573 -39.20 -14.27 -76.77
C LEU A 573 -38.28 -13.53 -75.78
N ALA A 574 -37.92 -12.28 -76.05
CA ALA A 574 -37.13 -11.46 -75.13
C ALA A 574 -37.85 -11.13 -73.81
N ALA A 575 -39.17 -10.93 -73.85
CA ALA A 575 -39.99 -10.70 -72.65
C ALA A 575 -40.10 -11.96 -71.76
N GLN A 576 -40.10 -13.17 -72.36
CA GLN A 576 -40.19 -14.43 -71.63
C GLN A 576 -38.90 -14.77 -70.86
N GLN A 577 -37.73 -14.46 -71.43
CA GLN A 577 -36.44 -14.65 -70.78
C GLN A 577 -36.24 -13.70 -69.58
N SER A 578 -36.64 -12.43 -69.71
CA SER A 578 -36.51 -11.42 -68.65
C SER A 578 -37.37 -11.72 -67.41
N ALA A 579 -38.53 -12.37 -67.58
CA ALA A 579 -39.39 -12.75 -66.47
C ALA A 579 -38.82 -13.91 -65.61
N LYS A 580 -38.09 -14.86 -66.24
CA LYS A 580 -37.45 -15.97 -65.54
C LYS A 580 -36.25 -15.50 -64.71
N GLU A 581 -35.41 -14.62 -65.27
CA GLU A 581 -34.23 -14.08 -64.59
C GLU A 581 -34.58 -13.26 -63.34
N LYS A 582 -35.70 -12.53 -63.36
CA LYS A 582 -36.20 -11.80 -62.17
C LYS A 582 -36.65 -12.72 -61.05
N LYS A 583 -37.30 -13.85 -61.38
CA LYS A 583 -37.73 -14.84 -60.38
C LYS A 583 -36.53 -15.53 -59.73
N ASP A 584 -35.54 -15.95 -60.52
CA ASP A 584 -34.35 -16.63 -60.01
C ASP A 584 -33.50 -15.69 -59.13
N ALA A 585 -33.38 -14.41 -59.50
CA ALA A 585 -32.70 -13.40 -58.69
C ALA A 585 -33.42 -13.11 -57.35
N TYR A 586 -34.76 -13.06 -57.37
CA TYR A 586 -35.56 -12.90 -56.16
C TYR A 586 -35.36 -14.08 -55.19
N ASP A 587 -35.48 -15.32 -55.67
CA ASP A 587 -35.35 -16.52 -54.85
C ASP A 587 -33.94 -16.63 -54.23
N ALA A 588 -32.90 -16.25 -54.98
CA ALA A 588 -31.52 -16.22 -54.48
C ALA A 588 -31.30 -15.16 -53.38
N ALA A 589 -31.86 -13.96 -53.55
CA ALA A 589 -31.77 -12.89 -52.56
C ALA A 589 -32.49 -13.26 -51.25
N VAL A 590 -33.68 -13.87 -51.36
CA VAL A 590 -34.43 -14.37 -50.20
C VAL A 590 -33.65 -15.46 -49.46
N LYS A 591 -33.12 -16.46 -50.18
CA LYS A 591 -32.33 -17.54 -49.55
C LYS A 591 -31.10 -16.99 -48.83
N SER A 592 -30.37 -16.05 -49.45
CA SER A 592 -29.21 -15.41 -48.82
C SER A 592 -29.59 -14.64 -47.55
N ALA A 593 -30.75 -13.96 -47.57
CA ALA A 593 -31.28 -13.27 -46.41
C ALA A 593 -31.67 -14.22 -45.27
N ASP A 594 -32.35 -15.32 -45.59
CA ASP A 594 -32.73 -16.37 -44.63
C ASP A 594 -31.50 -17.03 -43.98
N ASP A 595 -30.46 -17.35 -44.77
CA ASP A 595 -29.22 -17.95 -44.26
C ASP A 595 -28.48 -16.99 -43.29
N LEU A 596 -28.46 -15.68 -43.60
CA LEU A 596 -27.87 -14.65 -42.73
C LEU A 596 -28.68 -14.43 -41.45
N LEU A 597 -30.01 -14.49 -41.55
CA LEU A 597 -30.90 -14.38 -40.40
C LEU A 597 -30.72 -15.58 -39.45
N ALA A 598 -30.63 -16.79 -39.99
CA ALA A 598 -30.32 -18.00 -39.22
C ALA A 598 -28.95 -17.93 -38.53
N ALA A 599 -27.97 -17.27 -39.17
CA ALA A 599 -26.66 -16.98 -38.60
C ALA A 599 -26.66 -15.81 -37.60
N SER A 600 -27.82 -15.24 -37.25
CA SER A 600 -27.97 -14.07 -36.37
C SER A 600 -27.24 -12.80 -36.86
N LYS A 601 -26.97 -12.71 -38.17
CA LYS A 601 -26.37 -11.52 -38.81
C LYS A 601 -27.46 -10.56 -39.26
N PHE A 602 -28.16 -9.98 -38.28
CA PHE A 602 -29.39 -9.24 -38.48
C PHE A 602 -29.28 -8.09 -39.51
N GLU A 603 -28.21 -7.30 -39.47
CA GLU A 603 -28.03 -6.19 -40.43
C GLU A 603 -27.72 -6.66 -41.86
N GLU A 604 -26.90 -7.70 -42.00
CA GLU A 604 -26.59 -8.29 -43.31
C GLU A 604 -27.85 -8.96 -43.91
N ALA A 605 -28.65 -9.64 -43.08
CA ALA A 605 -29.92 -10.23 -43.47
C ALA A 605 -30.94 -9.18 -43.92
N LYS A 606 -31.03 -8.05 -43.18
CA LYS A 606 -31.91 -6.92 -43.54
C LYS A 606 -31.59 -6.37 -44.92
N VAL A 607 -30.31 -6.16 -45.23
CA VAL A 607 -29.86 -5.70 -46.56
C VAL A 607 -30.30 -6.67 -47.65
N LYS A 608 -30.17 -7.99 -47.43
CA LYS A 608 -30.58 -9.00 -48.42
C LYS A 608 -32.11 -9.11 -48.59
N TYR A 609 -32.90 -8.93 -47.53
CA TYR A 609 -34.35 -8.80 -47.68
C TYR A 609 -34.78 -7.49 -48.37
N GLN A 610 -34.04 -6.39 -48.18
CA GLN A 610 -34.26 -5.14 -48.92
C GLN A 610 -33.95 -5.32 -50.41
N GLU A 611 -32.86 -6.03 -50.73
CA GLU A 611 -32.52 -6.42 -52.11
C GLU A 611 -33.63 -7.28 -52.74
N ALA A 612 -34.13 -8.30 -52.04
CA ALA A 612 -35.27 -9.10 -52.51
C ALA A 612 -36.54 -8.25 -52.72
N THR A 613 -36.81 -7.28 -51.83
CA THR A 613 -37.94 -6.35 -51.95
C THR A 613 -37.80 -5.41 -53.15
N ALA A 614 -36.58 -5.02 -53.52
CA ALA A 614 -36.32 -4.20 -54.70
C ALA A 614 -36.50 -4.98 -56.02
N ILE A 615 -36.27 -6.30 -56.00
CA ILE A 615 -36.46 -7.19 -57.16
C ILE A 615 -37.95 -7.48 -57.41
N ASP A 616 -38.71 -7.82 -56.36
CA ASP A 616 -40.17 -7.99 -56.43
C ASP A 616 -40.83 -7.39 -55.17
N ASN A 617 -41.36 -6.18 -55.33
CA ASN A 617 -41.93 -5.41 -54.23
C ASN A 617 -43.35 -5.85 -53.83
N LEU A 618 -43.97 -6.79 -54.56
CA LEU A 618 -45.32 -7.28 -54.26
C LEU A 618 -45.30 -8.38 -53.20
N GLN A 619 -44.15 -9.02 -52.99
CA GLN A 619 -44.01 -10.11 -52.03
C GLN A 619 -43.96 -9.59 -50.59
N LYS A 620 -44.75 -10.23 -49.73
CA LYS A 620 -44.89 -9.85 -48.31
C LYS A 620 -43.76 -10.39 -47.43
N TYR A 621 -43.22 -11.56 -47.76
CA TYR A 621 -42.27 -12.29 -46.92
C TYR A 621 -41.01 -11.48 -46.56
N PRO A 622 -40.26 -10.86 -47.49
CA PRO A 622 -39.08 -10.06 -47.14
C PRO A 622 -39.40 -8.84 -46.27
N LYS A 623 -40.56 -8.20 -46.50
CA LYS A 623 -41.01 -7.03 -45.72
C LYS A 623 -41.34 -7.41 -44.28
N ASP A 624 -42.00 -8.53 -44.06
CA ASP A 624 -42.33 -9.03 -42.73
C ASP A 624 -41.06 -9.42 -41.95
N GLN A 625 -40.06 -10.03 -42.62
CA GLN A 625 -38.78 -10.37 -41.98
C GLN A 625 -37.95 -9.13 -41.58
N ILE A 626 -37.97 -8.07 -42.40
CA ILE A 626 -37.31 -6.79 -42.05
C ILE A 626 -37.90 -6.23 -40.74
N VAL A 627 -39.22 -6.28 -40.54
CA VAL A 627 -39.87 -5.81 -39.31
C VAL A 627 -39.44 -6.62 -38.08
N VAL A 628 -39.33 -7.94 -38.22
CA VAL A 628 -38.85 -8.83 -37.15
C VAL A 628 -37.39 -8.51 -36.80
N ILE A 629 -36.55 -8.32 -37.82
CA ILE A 629 -35.15 -7.94 -37.65
C ILE A 629 -35.02 -6.58 -36.97
N ASP A 630 -35.79 -5.57 -37.38
CA ASP A 630 -35.78 -4.24 -36.78
C ASP A 630 -36.14 -4.28 -35.29
N LYS A 631 -37.12 -5.11 -34.91
CA LYS A 631 -37.47 -5.33 -33.51
C LYS A 631 -36.32 -5.98 -32.74
N LYS A 632 -35.65 -6.99 -33.31
CA LYS A 632 -34.52 -7.67 -32.67
C LYS A 632 -33.31 -6.76 -32.49
N LEU A 633 -33.02 -5.91 -33.47
CA LEU A 633 -31.96 -4.90 -33.39
C LEU A 633 -32.25 -3.86 -32.31
N ALA A 634 -33.51 -3.42 -32.18
CA ALA A 634 -33.93 -2.51 -31.11
C ALA A 634 -33.81 -3.14 -29.71
N GLU A 635 -34.19 -4.42 -29.54
CA GLU A 635 -34.00 -5.18 -28.30
C GLU A 635 -32.50 -5.29 -27.93
N LEU A 636 -31.64 -5.57 -28.91
CA LEU A 636 -30.19 -5.68 -28.71
C LEU A 636 -29.56 -4.32 -28.33
N ALA A 637 -30.00 -3.24 -28.98
CA ALA A 637 -29.56 -1.88 -28.69
C ALA A 637 -29.95 -1.46 -27.27
N ALA A 638 -31.18 -1.76 -26.83
CA ALA A 638 -31.64 -1.48 -25.47
C ALA A 638 -30.86 -2.28 -24.41
N LEU A 639 -30.52 -3.54 -24.69
CA LEU A 639 -29.70 -4.37 -23.79
C LEU A 639 -28.26 -3.84 -23.68
N ASN A 640 -27.66 -3.45 -24.81
CA ASN A 640 -26.33 -2.85 -24.84
C ASN A 640 -26.29 -1.48 -24.16
N ASP A 641 -27.33 -0.66 -24.30
CA ASP A 641 -27.46 0.62 -23.61
C ASP A 641 -27.64 0.44 -22.09
N LYS A 642 -28.47 -0.53 -21.66
CA LYS A 642 -28.59 -0.92 -20.23
C LYS A 642 -27.23 -1.35 -19.66
N LYS A 643 -26.49 -2.19 -20.39
CA LYS A 643 -25.15 -2.65 -20.00
C LYS A 643 -24.14 -1.49 -19.94
N ALA A 644 -24.11 -0.62 -20.95
CA ALA A 644 -23.20 0.52 -20.99
C ALA A 644 -23.45 1.51 -19.83
N LYS A 645 -24.73 1.78 -19.52
CA LYS A 645 -25.11 2.63 -18.38
C LYS A 645 -24.73 2.01 -17.04
N TYR A 646 -24.94 0.70 -16.88
CA TYR A 646 -24.50 -0.04 -15.69
C TYR A 646 -22.97 0.01 -15.53
N ASP A 647 -22.22 -0.32 -16.58
CA ASP A 647 -20.75 -0.33 -16.58
C ASP A 647 -20.18 1.08 -16.28
N ALA A 648 -20.79 2.14 -16.83
CA ALA A 648 -20.41 3.52 -16.54
C ALA A 648 -20.67 3.91 -15.08
N ALA A 649 -21.82 3.51 -14.52
CA ALA A 649 -22.16 3.76 -13.11
C ALA A 649 -21.19 3.03 -12.17
N ILE A 650 -20.85 1.77 -12.46
CA ILE A 650 -19.85 0.99 -11.70
C ILE A 650 -18.45 1.60 -11.81
N THR A 651 -18.03 1.99 -13.02
CA THR A 651 -16.71 2.63 -13.22
C THR A 651 -16.60 3.93 -12.43
N SER A 652 -17.65 4.76 -12.44
CA SER A 652 -17.70 5.99 -11.67
C SER A 652 -17.72 5.71 -10.15
N ALA A 653 -18.49 4.71 -9.70
CA ALA A 653 -18.55 4.28 -8.31
C ALA A 653 -17.20 3.79 -7.79
N ASN A 654 -16.51 2.93 -8.55
CA ASN A 654 -15.17 2.42 -8.24
C ASN A 654 -14.14 3.54 -8.14
N ALA A 655 -14.18 4.50 -9.08
CA ALA A 655 -13.27 5.64 -9.07
C ALA A 655 -13.46 6.50 -7.81
N LEU A 656 -14.72 6.79 -7.43
CA LEU A 656 -15.04 7.53 -6.21
C LEU A 656 -14.66 6.76 -4.94
N PHE A 657 -14.87 5.44 -4.94
CA PHE A 657 -14.47 4.56 -3.85
C PHE A 657 -12.96 4.57 -3.64
N SER A 658 -12.17 4.45 -4.71
CA SER A 658 -10.69 4.53 -4.66
C SER A 658 -10.17 5.89 -4.21
N GLN A 659 -10.94 6.97 -4.42
CA GLN A 659 -10.64 8.32 -3.92
C GLN A 659 -11.08 8.53 -2.46
N THR A 660 -11.56 7.49 -1.76
CA THR A 660 -12.14 7.57 -0.40
C THR A 660 -13.39 8.45 -0.28
N LYS A 661 -14.03 8.80 -1.40
CA LYS A 661 -15.31 9.54 -1.44
C LYS A 661 -16.49 8.59 -1.29
N TYR A 662 -16.56 7.92 -0.15
CA TYR A 662 -17.47 6.81 0.10
C TYR A 662 -18.96 7.17 -0.08
N GLU A 663 -19.39 8.35 0.38
CA GLU A 663 -20.78 8.80 0.19
C GLU A 663 -21.16 9.01 -1.28
N ASP A 664 -20.25 9.54 -2.09
CA ASP A 664 -20.50 9.73 -3.52
C ASP A 664 -20.38 8.42 -4.31
N ALA A 665 -19.46 7.53 -3.89
CA ALA A 665 -19.37 6.17 -4.40
C ALA A 665 -20.66 5.37 -4.13
N LYS A 666 -21.22 5.48 -2.92
CA LYS A 666 -22.48 4.84 -2.54
C LYS A 666 -23.61 5.27 -3.45
N LYS A 667 -23.75 6.57 -3.73
CA LYS A 667 -24.77 7.07 -4.69
C LYS A 667 -24.64 6.43 -6.06
N LYS A 668 -23.41 6.27 -6.57
CA LYS A 668 -23.14 5.64 -7.87
C LYS A 668 -23.38 4.13 -7.88
N TYR A 669 -23.10 3.41 -6.80
CA TYR A 669 -23.48 2.00 -6.67
C TYR A 669 -24.99 1.81 -6.53
N VAL A 670 -25.70 2.73 -5.85
CA VAL A 670 -27.17 2.73 -5.81
C VAL A 670 -27.75 2.97 -7.21
N GLU A 671 -27.18 3.90 -7.97
CA GLU A 671 -27.52 4.13 -9.38
C GLU A 671 -27.30 2.88 -10.24
N ALA A 672 -26.16 2.19 -10.10
CA ALA A 672 -25.89 0.93 -10.79
C ALA A 672 -26.89 -0.17 -10.40
N SER A 673 -27.23 -0.29 -9.10
CA SER A 673 -28.22 -1.26 -8.61
C SER A 673 -29.63 -0.98 -9.11
N ALA A 674 -29.96 0.28 -9.43
CA ALA A 674 -31.24 0.66 -10.02
C ALA A 674 -31.30 0.36 -11.52
N ILE A 675 -30.16 0.39 -12.22
CA ILE A 675 -30.05 0.05 -13.64
C ILE A 675 -30.16 -1.46 -13.86
N ASP A 676 -29.49 -2.27 -13.03
CA ASP A 676 -29.57 -3.74 -13.10
C ASP A 676 -29.57 -4.41 -11.72
N ALA A 677 -30.78 -4.63 -11.17
CA ALA A 677 -30.97 -5.12 -9.81
C ALA A 677 -30.59 -6.60 -9.59
N GLU A 678 -30.37 -7.36 -10.67
CA GLU A 678 -29.93 -8.76 -10.63
C GLU A 678 -28.43 -8.90 -10.32
N GLN A 679 -27.64 -7.84 -10.48
CA GLN A 679 -26.22 -7.85 -10.17
C GLN A 679 -25.99 -7.69 -8.66
N ASN A 680 -25.18 -8.57 -8.09
CA ASN A 680 -24.88 -8.56 -6.65
C ASN A 680 -23.79 -7.56 -6.25
N LEU A 681 -22.84 -7.28 -7.14
CA LEU A 681 -21.69 -6.41 -6.89
C LEU A 681 -22.06 -5.03 -6.29
N PRO A 682 -23.05 -4.27 -6.81
CA PRO A 682 -23.42 -2.98 -6.22
C PRO A 682 -23.92 -3.11 -4.77
N LYS A 683 -24.68 -4.17 -4.46
CA LYS A 683 -25.24 -4.39 -3.11
C LYS A 683 -24.15 -4.70 -2.10
N GLU A 684 -23.19 -5.54 -2.48
CA GLU A 684 -22.01 -5.87 -1.65
C GLU A 684 -21.17 -4.62 -1.38
N ARG A 685 -20.91 -3.81 -2.42
CA ARG A 685 -20.12 -2.57 -2.29
C ARG A 685 -20.82 -1.49 -1.45
N ILE A 686 -22.15 -1.38 -1.54
CA ILE A 686 -22.91 -0.48 -0.67
C ILE A 686 -22.78 -0.90 0.80
N ALA A 687 -22.91 -2.20 1.09
CA ALA A 687 -22.74 -2.71 2.46
C ALA A 687 -21.32 -2.49 3.01
N GLU A 688 -20.30 -2.69 2.17
CA GLU A 688 -18.90 -2.40 2.50
C GLU A 688 -18.67 -0.90 2.78
N ILE A 689 -19.20 -0.03 1.93
CA ILE A 689 -19.13 1.42 2.13
C ILE A 689 -19.82 1.82 3.44
N ASP A 690 -20.98 1.25 3.75
CA ASP A 690 -21.70 1.54 5.00
C ASP A 690 -20.89 1.14 6.23
N ALA A 691 -20.18 0.01 6.18
CA ALA A 691 -19.25 -0.39 7.24
C ALA A 691 -18.06 0.57 7.36
N LEU A 692 -17.47 1.02 6.23
CA LEU A 692 -16.35 1.97 6.22
C LEU A 692 -16.74 3.36 6.73
N LEU A 693 -17.94 3.84 6.39
CA LEU A 693 -18.48 5.10 6.88
C LEU A 693 -18.80 5.04 8.38
N ALA A 694 -19.37 3.92 8.84
CA ALA A 694 -19.60 3.69 10.27
C ALA A 694 -18.28 3.66 11.06
N SER A 695 -17.26 2.96 10.55
CA SER A 695 -15.93 2.90 11.16
C SER A 695 -15.24 4.26 11.19
N GLN A 696 -15.33 5.07 10.12
CA GLN A 696 -14.77 6.43 10.10
C GLN A 696 -15.48 7.36 11.07
N LYS A 697 -16.80 7.25 11.16
CA LYS A 697 -17.59 8.04 12.12
C LYS A 697 -17.21 7.68 13.56
N GLU A 698 -17.06 6.39 13.88
CA GLU A 698 -16.66 5.95 15.22
C GLU A 698 -15.22 6.39 15.56
N ALA A 699 -14.28 6.32 14.61
CA ALA A 699 -12.91 6.80 14.79
C ALA A 699 -12.85 8.33 14.97
N ALA A 700 -13.64 9.09 14.21
CA ALA A 700 -13.74 10.55 14.36
C ALA A 700 -14.38 10.95 15.70
N GLU A 701 -15.41 10.24 16.16
CA GLU A 701 -16.04 10.46 17.46
C GLU A 701 -15.10 10.13 18.63
N LYS A 702 -14.32 9.04 18.53
CA LYS A 702 -13.26 8.71 19.52
C LYS A 702 -12.18 9.80 19.54
N LYS A 703 -11.67 10.21 18.37
CA LYS A 703 -10.66 11.28 18.30
C LYS A 703 -11.16 12.60 18.89
N ALA A 704 -12.40 13.01 18.57
CA ALA A 704 -12.98 14.23 19.10
C ALA A 704 -13.16 14.19 20.63
N LYS A 705 -13.63 13.06 21.18
CA LYS A 705 -13.76 12.87 22.63
C LYS A 705 -12.38 12.87 23.32
N TYR A 706 -11.38 12.23 22.73
CA TYR A 706 -10.01 12.24 23.22
C TYR A 706 -9.43 13.67 23.24
N ASP A 707 -9.51 14.39 22.12
CA ASP A 707 -8.97 15.75 21.99
C ASP A 707 -9.61 16.72 23.01
N VAL A 708 -10.93 16.60 23.23
CA VAL A 708 -11.64 17.40 24.24
C VAL A 708 -11.18 17.06 25.66
N ALA A 709 -11.05 15.77 25.98
CA ALA A 709 -10.60 15.32 27.30
C ALA A 709 -9.17 15.78 27.60
N ILE A 710 -8.25 15.67 26.63
CA ILE A 710 -6.87 16.16 26.75
C ILE A 710 -6.82 17.66 26.96
N LYS A 711 -7.52 18.44 26.12
CA LYS A 711 -7.51 19.91 26.22
C LYS A 711 -8.01 20.39 27.57
N GLU A 712 -9.06 19.76 28.08
CA GLU A 712 -9.60 20.07 29.40
C GLU A 712 -8.67 19.62 30.54
N ALA A 713 -8.03 18.44 30.40
CA ALA A 713 -7.04 17.95 31.36
C ALA A 713 -5.82 18.88 31.46
N ASP A 714 -5.27 19.30 30.32
CA ASP A 714 -4.13 20.24 30.23
C ASP A 714 -4.49 21.59 30.85
N ARG A 715 -5.70 22.11 30.56
CA ARG A 715 -6.20 23.36 31.17
C ARG A 715 -6.26 23.24 32.68
N LEU A 716 -6.86 22.17 33.21
CA LEU A 716 -6.97 21.93 34.65
C LEU A 716 -5.59 21.72 35.31
N LEU A 717 -4.64 21.11 34.61
CA LEU A 717 -3.26 20.96 35.08
C LEU A 717 -2.58 22.33 35.24
N SER A 718 -2.73 23.20 34.23
CA SER A 718 -2.19 24.56 34.27
C SER A 718 -2.79 25.42 35.39
N GLU A 719 -4.04 25.14 35.77
CA GLU A 719 -4.73 25.76 36.92
C GLU A 719 -4.35 25.12 38.27
N SER A 720 -3.40 24.17 38.29
CA SER A 720 -3.00 23.39 39.48
C SER A 720 -4.15 22.57 40.11
N LYS A 721 -5.21 22.28 39.35
CA LYS A 721 -6.33 21.42 39.78
C LYS A 721 -6.00 19.95 39.49
N LEU A 722 -5.00 19.44 40.22
CA LEU A 722 -4.39 18.13 39.99
C LEU A 722 -5.39 16.97 39.89
N GLU A 723 -6.32 16.85 40.85
CA GLU A 723 -7.32 15.76 40.87
C GLU A 723 -8.31 15.84 39.69
N ALA A 724 -8.76 17.05 39.36
CA ALA A 724 -9.67 17.27 38.24
C ALA A 724 -8.98 17.02 36.89
N SER A 725 -7.70 17.38 36.78
CA SER A 725 -6.85 17.11 35.62
C SER A 725 -6.62 15.60 35.43
N LYS A 726 -6.26 14.88 36.51
CA LYS A 726 -6.09 13.42 36.50
C LYS A 726 -7.35 12.69 36.03
N ALA A 727 -8.53 13.13 36.49
CA ALA A 727 -9.80 12.58 36.05
C ALA A 727 -10.01 12.75 34.53
N LYS A 728 -9.64 13.90 33.96
CA LYS A 728 -9.77 14.17 32.52
C LYS A 728 -8.74 13.44 31.66
N TYR A 729 -7.50 13.25 32.12
CA TYR A 729 -6.56 12.35 31.45
C TYR A 729 -7.00 10.89 31.51
N THR A 730 -7.63 10.46 32.61
CA THR A 730 -8.22 9.10 32.72
C THR A 730 -9.38 8.93 31.74
N GLU A 731 -10.22 9.96 31.58
CA GLU A 731 -11.27 10.00 30.56
C GLU A 731 -10.67 9.86 29.14
N ALA A 732 -9.55 10.54 28.85
CA ALA A 732 -8.86 10.40 27.57
C ALA A 732 -8.31 8.96 27.34
N ILE A 733 -7.72 8.32 28.36
CA ILE A 733 -7.24 6.92 28.28
C ILE A 733 -8.39 5.95 28.00
N ASN A 734 -9.57 6.18 28.60
CA ASN A 734 -10.74 5.35 28.36
C ASN A 734 -11.30 5.49 26.93
N VAL A 735 -11.01 6.60 26.25
CA VAL A 735 -11.37 6.83 24.85
C VAL A 735 -10.36 6.20 23.88
N ASP A 736 -9.06 6.34 24.17
CA ASP A 736 -7.96 5.71 23.42
C ASP A 736 -6.80 5.32 24.36
N ASN A 737 -6.72 4.03 24.70
CA ASN A 737 -5.73 3.54 25.66
C ASN A 737 -4.31 3.46 25.08
N ALA A 738 -4.16 3.46 23.75
CA ALA A 738 -2.86 3.33 23.11
C ALA A 738 -1.97 4.56 23.31
N GLN A 739 -2.56 5.70 23.67
CA GLN A 739 -1.86 6.98 23.79
C GLN A 739 -1.06 7.06 25.10
N GLN A 740 0.23 7.38 24.95
CA GLN A 740 1.18 7.46 26.07
C GLN A 740 1.06 8.80 26.82
N TYR A 741 0.75 9.89 26.13
CA TYR A 741 0.68 11.24 26.69
C TYR A 741 -0.18 11.37 27.96
N PRO A 742 -1.46 10.93 28.00
CA PRO A 742 -2.25 11.02 29.23
C PRO A 742 -1.75 10.10 30.36
N LYS A 743 -1.08 8.98 30.05
CA LYS A 743 -0.48 8.08 31.06
C LYS A 743 0.70 8.76 31.76
N ASP A 744 1.57 9.40 30.98
CA ASP A 744 2.73 10.14 31.51
C ASP A 744 2.26 11.31 32.39
N LYS A 745 1.21 12.03 31.96
CA LYS A 745 0.65 13.15 32.72
C LYS A 745 -0.02 12.70 34.02
N ILE A 746 -0.68 11.56 34.04
CA ILE A 746 -1.21 10.98 35.29
C ILE A 746 -0.07 10.62 36.24
N ALA A 747 1.01 10.01 35.76
CA ALA A 747 2.17 9.68 36.58
C ALA A 747 2.85 10.93 37.16
N GLU A 748 2.97 12.00 36.36
CA GLU A 748 3.45 13.30 36.81
C GLU A 748 2.55 13.89 37.91
N ILE A 749 1.23 13.88 37.70
CA ILE A 749 0.24 14.37 38.68
C ILE A 749 0.29 13.55 39.97
N ASP A 750 0.42 12.23 39.89
CA ASP A 750 0.53 11.35 41.06
C ASP A 750 1.79 11.66 41.87
N GLY A 751 2.91 11.95 41.21
CA GLY A 751 4.13 12.43 41.87
C GLY A 751 3.93 13.77 42.58
N LEU A 752 3.20 14.72 41.98
CA LEU A 752 2.90 16.02 42.59
C LEU A 752 1.95 15.90 43.78
N LEU A 753 0.92 15.06 43.68
CA LEU A 753 -0.03 14.79 44.77
C LEU A 753 0.65 14.11 45.96
N ALA A 754 1.52 13.11 45.71
CA ALA A 754 2.30 12.46 46.75
C ALA A 754 3.22 13.44 47.48
N LYS A 755 3.92 14.30 46.73
CA LYS A 755 4.80 15.33 47.31
C LYS A 755 4.03 16.38 48.12
N LYS A 756 2.82 16.74 47.67
CA LYS A 756 1.93 17.65 48.41
C LYS A 756 1.47 17.01 49.72
N ALA A 757 1.05 15.75 49.70
CA ALA A 757 0.62 15.02 50.89
C ALA A 757 1.76 14.90 51.92
N GLU A 758 2.99 14.59 51.47
CA GLU A 758 4.17 14.53 52.34
C GLU A 758 4.48 15.88 53.01
N LEU A 759 4.31 16.99 52.28
CA LEU A 759 4.53 18.34 52.82
C LEU A 759 3.45 18.73 53.86
N GLU A 760 2.19 18.40 53.58
CA GLU A 760 1.06 18.64 54.50
C GLU A 760 1.22 17.81 55.79
N GLU A 761 1.67 16.56 55.68
CA GLU A 761 1.93 15.69 56.84
C GLU A 761 3.10 16.20 57.71
N LYS A 762 4.19 16.67 57.08
CA LYS A 762 5.31 17.30 57.80
C LYS A 762 4.87 18.55 58.55
N GLN A 763 4.08 19.42 57.91
CA GLN A 763 3.56 20.63 58.56
C GLN A 763 2.60 20.30 59.71
N ALA A 764 1.72 19.31 59.55
CA ALA A 764 0.83 18.85 60.62
C ALA A 764 1.62 18.28 61.82
N THR A 765 2.69 17.54 61.56
CA THR A 765 3.58 17.00 62.58
C THR A 765 4.29 18.10 63.36
N ILE A 766 4.86 19.10 62.67
CA ILE A 766 5.49 20.27 63.29
C ILE A 766 4.47 21.02 64.16
N ALA A 767 3.27 21.29 63.65
CA ALA A 767 2.24 22.00 64.39
C ALA A 767 1.80 21.26 65.67
N ASN A 768 1.65 19.93 65.61
CA ASN A 768 1.32 19.11 66.77
C ASN A 768 2.45 19.11 67.81
N LEU A 769 3.70 18.94 67.38
CA LEU A 769 4.85 18.95 68.28
C LEU A 769 5.06 20.31 68.96
N LEU A 770 4.89 21.41 68.23
CA LEU A 770 4.90 22.78 68.80
C LEU A 770 3.80 22.93 69.86
N LYS A 771 2.60 22.45 69.58
CA LYS A 771 1.47 22.48 70.53
C LYS A 771 1.75 21.67 71.79
N GLU A 772 2.23 20.43 71.64
CA GLU A 772 2.58 19.55 72.76
C GLU A 772 3.74 20.09 73.60
N GLY A 773 4.75 20.68 72.94
CA GLY A 773 5.86 21.37 73.59
C GLY A 773 5.38 22.57 74.40
N ASN A 774 4.53 23.42 73.82
CA ASN A 774 3.95 24.58 74.49
C ASN A 774 3.06 24.17 75.68
N GLN A 775 2.28 23.10 75.57
CA GLN A 775 1.47 22.55 76.67
C GLN A 775 2.33 22.01 77.82
N SER A 776 3.37 21.24 77.49
CA SER A 776 4.32 20.71 78.49
C SER A 776 5.05 21.84 79.22
N TYR A 777 5.42 22.91 78.49
CA TYR A 777 6.03 24.10 79.06
C TYR A 777 5.09 24.81 80.03
N ALA A 778 3.83 25.02 79.66
CA ALA A 778 2.81 25.62 80.52
C ALA A 778 2.55 24.79 81.80
N ALA A 779 2.67 23.46 81.71
CA ALA A 779 2.58 22.53 82.83
C ALA A 779 3.84 22.50 83.72
N LYS A 780 4.87 23.32 83.42
CA LYS A 780 6.19 23.32 84.06
C LYS A 780 6.95 21.98 83.95
N ASN A 781 6.57 21.12 83.00
CA ASN A 781 7.33 19.92 82.66
C ASN A 781 8.35 20.29 81.59
N LEU A 782 9.41 20.96 82.03
CA LEU A 782 10.42 21.58 81.17
C LEU A 782 11.14 20.56 80.26
N GLU A 783 11.36 19.34 80.74
CA GLU A 783 12.18 18.33 80.03
C GLU A 783 11.38 17.68 78.92
N ALA A 784 10.09 17.42 79.18
CA ALA A 784 9.16 16.98 78.15
C ALA A 784 8.94 18.08 77.10
N ALA A 785 8.84 19.34 77.53
CA ALA A 785 8.69 20.48 76.62
C ALA A 785 9.91 20.62 75.70
N LYS A 786 11.11 20.57 76.27
CA LYS A 786 12.38 20.62 75.53
C LYS A 786 12.46 19.52 74.48
N GLY A 787 12.19 18.27 74.85
CA GLY A 787 12.22 17.14 73.92
C GLY A 787 11.26 17.31 72.73
N LYS A 788 10.07 17.89 72.94
CA LYS A 788 9.10 18.16 71.87
C LYS A 788 9.58 19.25 70.90
N PHE A 789 10.16 20.34 71.42
CA PHE A 789 10.73 21.37 70.56
C PHE A 789 12.00 20.91 69.83
N GLU A 790 12.82 20.05 70.44
CA GLU A 790 13.96 19.43 69.77
C GLU A 790 13.51 18.47 68.64
N GLN A 791 12.39 17.76 68.81
CA GLN A 791 11.79 16.99 67.72
C GLN A 791 11.33 17.87 66.56
N VAL A 792 10.79 19.07 66.83
CA VAL A 792 10.49 20.05 65.77
C VAL A 792 11.76 20.46 65.04
N LEU A 793 12.85 20.78 65.75
CA LEU A 793 14.12 21.17 65.16
C LEU A 793 14.80 20.04 64.37
N GLY A 794 14.49 18.78 64.69
CA GLY A 794 14.88 17.62 63.87
C GLY A 794 14.15 17.53 62.53
N ILE A 795 12.94 18.10 62.42
CA ILE A 795 12.14 18.14 61.19
C ILE A 795 12.37 19.46 60.42
N ASP A 796 12.48 20.58 61.13
CA ASP A 796 12.70 21.94 60.64
C ASP A 796 13.70 22.68 61.56
N ALA A 797 15.00 22.54 61.25
CA ALA A 797 16.07 23.16 62.02
C ALA A 797 16.04 24.70 62.02
N GLY A 798 15.33 25.30 61.04
CA GLY A 798 15.13 26.75 60.95
C GLY A 798 13.96 27.28 61.77
N ASN A 799 13.24 26.41 62.49
CA ASN A 799 12.05 26.81 63.24
C ASN A 799 12.42 27.75 64.41
N THR A 800 12.17 29.03 64.23
CA THR A 800 12.55 30.08 65.19
C THR A 800 11.76 30.00 66.49
N GLU A 801 10.51 29.53 66.44
CA GLU A 801 9.66 29.32 67.62
C GLU A 801 10.22 28.21 68.50
N ALA A 802 10.47 27.02 67.94
CA ALA A 802 11.05 25.90 68.66
C ALA A 802 12.45 26.24 69.22
N THR A 803 13.29 26.91 68.41
CA THR A 803 14.61 27.39 68.84
C THR A 803 14.51 28.32 70.04
N GLY A 804 13.62 29.32 69.98
CA GLY A 804 13.40 30.27 71.07
C GLY A 804 12.90 29.59 72.35
N MET A 805 12.00 28.62 72.21
CA MET A 805 11.46 27.87 73.36
C MET A 805 12.50 26.97 74.01
N VAL A 806 13.33 26.25 73.24
CA VAL A 806 14.44 25.44 73.79
C VAL A 806 15.40 26.31 74.60
N LEU A 807 15.80 27.48 74.08
CA LEU A 807 16.68 28.41 74.79
C LEU A 807 16.06 28.93 76.09
N LYS A 808 14.77 29.29 76.05
CA LYS A 808 14.03 29.75 77.23
C LYS A 808 13.96 28.67 78.30
N ILE A 809 13.62 27.43 77.91
CA ILE A 809 13.57 26.27 78.80
C ILE A 809 14.93 25.98 79.43
N ASN A 810 15.99 25.97 78.61
CA ASN A 810 17.35 25.74 79.09
C ASN A 810 17.78 26.80 80.13
N THR A 811 17.42 28.07 79.91
CA THR A 811 17.67 29.14 80.88
C THR A 811 16.94 28.89 82.21
N GLU A 812 15.69 28.45 82.14
CA GLU A 812 14.86 28.17 83.31
C GLU A 812 15.36 26.94 84.10
N LEU A 813 15.79 25.89 83.40
CA LEU A 813 16.44 24.72 84.00
C LEU A 813 17.80 25.04 84.63
N ALA A 814 18.59 25.88 83.96
CA ALA A 814 19.85 26.35 84.48
C ALA A 814 19.65 27.10 85.80
N SER A 815 18.61 27.92 85.92
CA SER A 815 18.33 28.68 87.15
C SER A 815 18.14 27.80 88.40
N GLN A 816 17.78 26.52 88.23
CA GLN A 816 17.60 25.53 89.30
C GLN A 816 18.90 24.85 89.74
N LYS A 817 19.99 25.01 88.98
CA LYS A 817 21.30 24.39 89.24
C LYS A 817 22.19 25.29 90.10
N ASN A 818 23.03 24.68 90.93
CA ASN A 818 24.01 25.43 91.72
C ASN A 818 25.15 25.97 90.82
N GLN A 819 25.95 26.91 91.33
CA GLN A 819 26.96 27.60 90.52
C GLN A 819 28.01 26.65 89.94
N ALA A 820 28.43 25.62 90.68
CA ALA A 820 29.41 24.64 90.20
C ALA A 820 28.85 23.78 89.05
N GLU A 821 27.58 23.41 89.10
CA GLU A 821 26.89 22.66 88.04
C GLU A 821 26.69 23.51 86.77
N LYS A 822 26.42 24.83 86.92
CA LYS A 822 26.34 25.76 85.80
C LYS A 822 27.67 25.91 85.08
N ASP A 823 28.77 26.03 85.84
CA ASP A 823 30.11 26.17 85.28
C ASP A 823 30.56 24.88 84.56
N ALA A 824 30.22 23.70 85.10
CA ALA A 824 30.50 22.41 84.45
C ALA A 824 29.71 22.23 83.15
N LEU A 825 28.41 22.53 83.16
CA LEU A 825 27.56 22.42 81.96
C LEU A 825 27.94 23.46 80.90
N PHE A 826 28.33 24.67 81.31
CA PHE A 826 28.87 25.69 80.42
C PHE A 826 30.13 25.19 79.70
N ALA A 827 31.08 24.61 80.45
CA ALA A 827 32.31 24.07 79.87
C ALA A 827 32.02 22.95 78.87
N GLN A 828 31.08 22.05 79.19
CA GLN A 828 30.64 20.98 78.29
C GLN A 828 30.00 21.53 77.01
N LEU A 829 28.99 22.40 77.12
CA LEU A 829 28.28 22.96 75.96
C LEU A 829 29.19 23.81 75.07
N LYS A 830 30.12 24.56 75.69
CA LYS A 830 31.18 25.26 74.95
C LYS A 830 32.05 24.27 74.19
N GLN A 831 32.54 23.22 74.83
CA GLN A 831 33.36 22.21 74.16
C GLN A 831 32.62 21.52 73.01
N GLU A 832 31.38 21.08 73.23
CA GLU A 832 30.52 20.46 72.21
C GLU A 832 30.25 21.42 71.05
N GLY A 833 29.89 22.66 71.35
CA GLY A 833 29.61 23.68 70.35
C GLY A 833 30.82 24.04 69.49
N PHE A 834 32.01 24.13 70.08
CA PHE A 834 33.26 24.34 69.33
C PHE A 834 33.60 23.11 68.48
N ALA A 835 33.49 21.91 69.02
CA ALA A 835 33.74 20.67 68.27
C ALA A 835 32.77 20.51 67.08
N LEU A 836 31.49 20.85 67.27
CA LEU A 836 30.50 20.86 66.18
C LEU A 836 30.82 21.94 65.14
N ALA A 837 31.30 23.11 65.56
CA ALA A 837 31.73 24.17 64.64
C ALA A 837 32.95 23.73 63.81
N ASP A 838 33.91 23.05 64.43
CA ASP A 838 35.08 22.48 63.78
C ASP A 838 34.69 21.34 62.82
N ALA A 839 33.65 20.57 63.18
CA ALA A 839 32.99 19.59 62.32
C ALA A 839 32.06 20.22 61.26
N LYS A 840 32.02 21.56 61.15
CA LYS A 840 31.18 22.33 60.22
C LYS A 840 29.67 22.11 60.36
N SER A 841 29.25 21.51 61.48
CA SER A 841 27.84 21.31 61.82
C SER A 841 27.27 22.60 62.41
N TYR A 842 27.25 23.66 61.61
CA TYR A 842 27.08 25.04 62.06
C TYR A 842 25.75 25.32 62.76
N ASP A 843 24.66 24.69 62.34
CA ASP A 843 23.36 24.77 63.02
C ASP A 843 23.43 24.26 64.46
N GLN A 844 23.92 23.03 64.62
CA GLN A 844 24.03 22.37 65.92
C GLN A 844 25.08 23.07 66.80
N ALA A 845 26.18 23.51 66.20
CA ALA A 845 27.21 24.28 66.87
C ALA A 845 26.64 25.59 67.43
N LYS A 846 25.94 26.36 66.60
CA LYS A 846 25.31 27.62 67.02
C LYS A 846 24.32 27.38 68.15
N GLN A 847 23.48 26.35 68.05
CA GLN A 847 22.53 25.99 69.10
C GLN A 847 23.23 25.71 70.43
N LYS A 848 24.24 24.81 70.45
CA LYS A 848 24.99 24.46 71.67
C LYS A 848 25.73 25.65 72.28
N LEU A 849 26.29 26.52 71.45
CA LEU A 849 26.95 27.74 71.90
C LEU A 849 25.97 28.77 72.48
N GLN A 850 24.78 28.90 71.88
CA GLN A 850 23.72 29.74 72.42
C GLN A 850 23.20 29.20 73.76
N GLU A 851 23.07 27.87 73.89
CA GLU A 851 22.77 27.23 75.17
C GLU A 851 23.85 27.54 76.22
N ALA A 852 25.14 27.45 75.87
CA ALA A 852 26.23 27.84 76.75
C ALA A 852 26.13 29.32 77.18
N GLN A 853 25.80 30.22 76.26
CA GLN A 853 25.60 31.65 76.55
C GLN A 853 24.49 31.92 77.58
N THR A 854 23.47 31.06 77.67
CA THR A 854 22.41 31.20 78.69
C THR A 854 22.90 30.92 80.11
N LEU A 855 23.99 30.16 80.26
CA LEU A 855 24.58 29.79 81.55
C LEU A 855 25.57 30.84 82.04
N LYS A 856 26.39 31.35 81.11
CA LYS A 856 27.46 32.31 81.39
C LYS A 856 27.82 33.07 80.11
N THR A 857 27.82 34.39 80.20
CA THR A 857 28.33 35.24 79.12
C THR A 857 29.84 35.03 78.98
N ASP A 858 30.27 34.59 77.80
CA ASP A 858 31.66 34.33 77.47
C ASP A 858 31.99 34.91 76.11
N LYS A 859 33.10 35.65 76.05
CA LYS A 859 33.50 36.35 74.82
C LYS A 859 33.84 35.38 73.70
N GLU A 860 34.53 34.27 73.99
CA GLU A 860 34.93 33.30 72.97
C GLU A 860 33.72 32.59 72.36
N VAL A 861 32.74 32.19 73.19
CA VAL A 861 31.46 31.63 72.70
C VAL A 861 30.74 32.63 71.80
N SER A 862 30.71 33.90 72.20
CA SER A 862 30.03 34.97 71.44
C SER A 862 30.72 35.23 70.10
N ASP A 863 32.05 35.28 70.08
CA ASP A 863 32.85 35.44 68.87
C ASP A 863 32.67 34.23 67.93
N LYS A 864 32.59 33.00 68.48
CA LYS A 864 32.38 31.78 67.69
C LYS A 864 31.00 31.72 67.05
N ILE A 865 29.95 32.14 67.76
CA ILE A 865 28.60 32.27 67.18
C ILE A 865 28.61 33.28 66.01
N ALA A 866 29.26 34.43 66.19
CA ALA A 866 29.36 35.45 65.14
C ALA A 866 30.22 35.00 63.94
N GLU A 867 31.19 34.10 64.15
CA GLU A 867 31.93 33.42 63.08
C GLU A 867 31.02 32.47 62.30
N ILE A 868 30.26 31.62 63.01
CA ILE A 868 29.30 30.69 62.41
C ILE A 868 28.24 31.42 61.56
N ASP A 869 27.72 32.54 62.06
CA ASP A 869 26.73 33.35 61.34
C ASP A 869 27.29 33.94 60.04
N ARG A 870 28.54 34.41 60.08
CA ARG A 870 29.24 34.88 58.88
C ARG A 870 29.44 33.75 57.86
N LEU A 871 29.87 32.57 58.32
CA LEU A 871 30.07 31.40 57.45
C LEU A 871 28.76 30.98 56.78
N LYS A 872 27.64 30.94 57.52
CA LYS A 872 26.32 30.65 56.96
C LYS A 872 25.87 31.66 55.90
N SER A 873 26.05 32.95 56.15
CA SER A 873 25.75 33.98 55.15
C SER A 873 26.61 33.85 53.89
N SER A 874 27.89 33.49 54.04
CA SER A 874 28.77 33.21 52.90
C SER A 874 28.33 31.98 52.12
N TYR A 875 27.90 30.91 52.81
CA TYR A 875 27.32 29.72 52.17
C TYR A 875 26.09 30.07 51.34
N GLU A 876 25.11 30.78 51.91
CA GLU A 876 23.89 31.18 51.21
C GLU A 876 24.18 32.05 49.97
N THR A 877 25.18 32.93 50.09
CA THR A 877 25.62 33.77 48.97
C THR A 877 26.23 32.93 47.85
N ALA A 878 27.09 31.96 48.18
CA ALA A 878 27.70 31.06 47.21
C ALA A 878 26.65 30.16 46.52
N VAL A 879 25.64 29.67 47.25
CA VAL A 879 24.53 28.90 46.68
C VAL A 879 23.69 29.75 45.72
N LYS A 880 23.27 30.96 46.12
CA LYS A 880 22.49 31.86 45.25
C LYS A 880 23.25 32.22 43.97
N GLU A 881 24.54 32.47 44.09
CA GLU A 881 25.40 32.77 42.95
C GLU A 881 25.59 31.54 42.04
N GLY A 882 25.72 30.35 42.63
CA GLY A 882 25.72 29.07 41.90
C GLY A 882 24.43 28.87 41.10
N ASP A 883 23.26 29.08 41.72
CA ASP A 883 21.96 28.99 41.05
C ASP A 883 21.81 30.04 39.93
N ARG A 884 22.26 31.27 40.16
CA ARG A 884 22.26 32.34 39.14
C ARG A 884 23.14 31.98 37.94
N LEU A 885 24.35 31.48 38.17
CA LEU A 885 25.25 31.07 37.09
C LEU A 885 24.73 29.84 36.35
N LEU A 886 24.01 28.94 37.04
CA LEU A 886 23.36 27.78 36.43
C LEU A 886 22.25 28.23 35.47
N SER A 887 21.41 29.18 35.88
CA SER A 887 20.34 29.72 35.01
C SER A 887 20.89 30.49 33.81
N GLU A 888 22.09 31.09 33.94
CA GLU A 888 22.85 31.68 32.82
C GLU A 888 23.59 30.65 31.96
N SER A 889 23.43 29.35 32.21
CA SER A 889 24.14 28.26 31.52
C SER A 889 25.66 28.29 31.63
N LYS A 890 26.22 29.01 32.62
CA LYS A 890 27.66 29.05 32.90
C LYS A 890 28.05 27.90 33.82
N LEU A 891 27.96 26.68 33.29
CA LEU A 891 28.07 25.42 34.04
C LEU A 891 29.32 25.32 34.93
N GLU A 892 30.51 25.59 34.38
CA GLU A 892 31.77 25.50 35.15
C GLU A 892 31.86 26.56 36.26
N ALA A 893 31.38 27.77 36.00
CA ALA A 893 31.37 28.85 36.99
C ALA A 893 30.34 28.57 38.09
N SER A 894 29.19 28.00 37.73
CA SER A 894 28.16 27.55 38.67
C SER A 894 28.67 26.41 39.56
N LYS A 895 29.31 25.39 38.97
CA LYS A 895 29.96 24.29 39.69
C LYS A 895 31.02 24.81 40.65
N ALA A 896 31.82 25.79 40.25
CA ALA A 896 32.80 26.43 41.14
C ALA A 896 32.14 27.09 42.35
N LYS A 897 30.98 27.75 42.18
CA LYS A 897 30.24 28.39 43.27
C LYS A 897 29.53 27.40 44.20
N PHE A 898 29.00 26.31 43.69
CA PHE A 898 28.51 25.22 44.55
C PHE A 898 29.64 24.51 45.31
N ASN A 899 30.83 24.36 44.71
CA ASN A 899 32.01 23.87 45.42
C ASN A 899 32.51 24.86 46.48
N GLU A 900 32.42 26.16 46.22
CA GLU A 900 32.68 27.20 47.23
C GLU A 900 31.71 27.07 48.42
N ALA A 901 30.42 26.83 48.14
CA ALA A 901 29.44 26.54 49.19
C ALA A 901 29.79 25.26 49.98
N LEU A 902 30.18 24.16 49.31
CA LEU A 902 30.59 22.92 49.98
C LEU A 902 31.90 23.03 50.77
N ASN A 903 32.81 23.93 50.37
CA ASN A 903 34.00 24.22 51.15
C ASN A 903 33.67 24.91 52.48
N ILE A 904 32.59 25.70 52.50
CA ILE A 904 32.05 26.31 53.70
C ILE A 904 31.32 25.25 54.54
N ASP A 905 30.30 24.60 53.99
CA ASP A 905 29.54 23.52 54.65
C ASP A 905 29.37 22.32 53.72
N ASN A 906 30.14 21.26 53.97
CA ASN A 906 30.19 20.08 53.12
C ASN A 906 29.07 19.07 53.42
N ALA A 907 28.26 19.28 54.47
CA ALA A 907 27.20 18.36 54.85
C ALA A 907 25.95 18.54 53.97
N GLN A 908 25.83 19.71 53.33
CA GLN A 908 24.64 20.11 52.60
C GLN A 908 24.42 19.30 51.31
N LYS A 909 23.21 18.77 51.15
CA LYS A 909 22.82 17.92 50.02
C LYS A 909 22.55 18.72 48.74
N TYR A 910 21.97 19.91 48.86
CA TYR A 910 21.56 20.71 47.71
C TYR A 910 22.70 21.05 46.74
N PRO A 911 23.86 21.60 47.19
CA PRO A 911 24.96 21.89 46.27
C PRO A 911 25.58 20.64 45.64
N LYS A 912 25.59 19.50 46.35
CA LYS A 912 26.07 18.20 45.83
C LYS A 912 25.19 17.70 44.68
N ASP A 913 23.87 17.73 44.88
CA ASP A 913 22.91 17.34 43.85
C ASP A 913 23.05 18.24 42.61
N LYS A 914 23.24 19.55 42.80
CA LYS A 914 23.48 20.50 41.71
C LYS A 914 24.80 20.29 40.97
N ILE A 915 25.89 19.96 41.67
CA ILE A 915 27.15 19.61 41.03
C ILE A 915 27.00 18.34 40.18
N ALA A 916 26.30 17.32 40.67
CA ALA A 916 26.04 16.10 39.91
C ALA A 916 25.20 16.36 38.65
N GLU A 917 24.18 17.22 38.75
CA GLU A 917 23.38 17.68 37.61
C GLU A 917 24.24 18.40 36.57
N ILE A 918 25.12 19.32 37.02
CA ILE A 918 26.04 20.05 36.15
C ILE A 918 27.06 19.11 35.50
N ASP A 919 27.58 18.12 36.22
CA ASP A 919 28.52 17.12 35.69
C ASP A 919 27.87 16.27 34.59
N ALA A 920 26.61 15.89 34.74
CA ALA A 920 25.86 15.22 33.69
C ALA A 920 25.68 16.10 32.45
N LEU A 921 25.41 17.40 32.64
CA LEU A 921 25.28 18.36 31.54
C LEU A 921 26.60 18.59 30.81
N LEU A 922 27.71 18.69 31.54
CA LEU A 922 29.06 18.83 30.97
C LEU A 922 29.49 17.56 30.23
N ALA A 923 29.19 16.37 30.75
CA ALA A 923 29.44 15.10 30.07
C ALA A 923 28.67 15.01 28.74
N LYS A 924 27.38 15.42 28.74
CA LYS A 924 26.56 15.48 27.54
C LYS A 924 27.09 16.49 26.52
N LYS A 925 27.62 17.63 26.98
CA LYS A 925 28.27 18.62 26.10
C LYS A 925 29.55 18.06 25.46
N ALA A 926 30.40 17.39 26.24
CA ALA A 926 31.62 16.75 25.73
C ALA A 926 31.31 15.63 24.72
N GLU A 927 30.24 14.86 24.93
CA GLU A 927 29.77 13.85 23.97
C GLU A 927 29.36 14.48 22.63
N LEU A 928 28.64 15.61 22.66
CA LEU A 928 28.24 16.35 21.46
C LEU A 928 29.45 16.94 20.71
N GLU A 929 30.42 17.50 21.43
CA GLU A 929 31.68 18.00 20.86
C GLU A 929 32.51 16.86 20.24
N GLY A 930 32.56 15.69 20.88
CA GLY A 930 33.20 14.49 20.35
C GLY A 930 32.55 13.97 19.06
N LYS A 931 31.21 14.02 18.98
CA LYS A 931 30.46 13.70 17.74
C LYS A 931 30.79 14.68 16.62
N GLN A 932 30.88 15.98 16.90
CA GLN A 932 31.30 16.99 15.91
C GLN A 932 32.74 16.79 15.41
N ALA A 933 33.68 16.47 16.30
CA ALA A 933 35.06 16.16 15.92
C ALA A 933 35.15 14.90 15.02
N THR A 934 34.33 13.88 15.33
CA THR A 934 34.24 12.65 14.52
C THR A 934 33.67 12.92 13.14
N ILE A 935 32.61 13.74 13.05
CA ILE A 935 32.03 14.19 11.78
C ILE A 935 33.09 14.93 10.95
N ALA A 936 33.82 15.87 11.54
CA ALA A 936 34.85 16.64 10.84
C ALA A 936 35.98 15.75 10.28
N ASN A 937 36.43 14.75 11.05
CA ASN A 937 37.43 13.80 10.59
C ASN A 937 36.91 12.91 9.45
N LEU A 938 35.70 12.36 9.59
CA LEU A 938 35.08 11.51 8.56
C LEU A 938 34.80 12.28 7.27
N LEU A 939 34.39 13.56 7.35
CA LEU A 939 34.26 14.44 6.19
C LEU A 939 35.61 14.63 5.48
N ASN A 940 36.69 14.86 6.24
CA ASN A 940 38.03 14.99 5.67
C ASN A 940 38.52 13.68 5.02
N GLU A 941 38.34 12.54 5.68
CA GLU A 941 38.68 11.21 5.15
C GLU A 941 37.86 10.85 3.90
N GLY A 942 36.57 11.19 3.90
CA GLY A 942 35.67 11.03 2.75
C GLY A 942 36.12 11.89 1.57
N ASN A 943 36.45 13.16 1.83
CA ASN A 943 36.95 14.09 0.82
C ASN A 943 38.30 13.63 0.23
N GLN A 944 39.23 13.14 1.06
CA GLN A 944 40.50 12.57 0.60
C GLN A 944 40.29 11.29 -0.23
N SER A 945 39.43 10.38 0.23
CA SER A 945 39.09 9.14 -0.51
C SER A 945 38.45 9.45 -1.86
N TYR A 946 37.60 10.49 -1.90
CA TYR A 946 36.96 10.96 -3.14
C TYR A 946 37.99 11.56 -4.10
N ALA A 947 38.91 12.40 -3.61
CA ALA A 947 40.02 12.94 -4.41
C ALA A 947 40.93 11.84 -4.98
N ALA A 948 41.10 10.73 -4.24
CA ALA A 948 41.83 9.54 -4.68
C ALA A 948 41.03 8.64 -5.66
N LYS A 949 39.82 9.03 -6.06
CA LYS A 949 38.88 8.25 -6.88
C LYS A 949 38.47 6.90 -6.28
N ASN A 950 38.67 6.70 -4.98
CA ASN A 950 38.17 5.53 -4.27
C ASN A 950 36.72 5.81 -3.82
N LEU A 951 35.80 5.74 -4.79
CA LEU A 951 34.43 6.19 -4.64
C LEU A 951 33.67 5.43 -3.55
N GLU A 952 33.89 4.12 -3.39
CA GLU A 952 33.18 3.35 -2.35
C GLU A 952 33.74 3.57 -0.94
N SER A 953 35.05 3.78 -0.81
CA SER A 953 35.62 4.22 0.47
C SER A 953 35.12 5.61 0.84
N ALA A 954 35.08 6.53 -0.13
CA ALA A 954 34.57 7.89 0.08
C ALA A 954 33.10 7.89 0.49
N LYS A 955 32.27 7.13 -0.23
CA LYS A 955 30.86 6.96 0.08
C LYS A 955 30.65 6.38 1.47
N GLY A 956 31.39 5.33 1.84
CA GLY A 956 31.30 4.73 3.17
C GLY A 956 31.59 5.73 4.29
N LYS A 957 32.59 6.61 4.09
CA LYS A 957 32.95 7.67 5.05
C LYS A 957 31.90 8.76 5.15
N PHE A 958 31.33 9.23 4.04
CA PHE A 958 30.23 10.20 4.08
C PHE A 958 28.91 9.61 4.61
N GLU A 959 28.63 8.33 4.34
CA GLU A 959 27.49 7.63 4.95
C GLU A 959 27.67 7.45 6.46
N GLU A 960 28.91 7.27 6.92
CA GLU A 960 29.22 7.23 8.35
C GLU A 960 29.01 8.59 9.02
N VAL A 961 29.32 9.70 8.33
CA VAL A 961 28.90 11.05 8.77
C VAL A 961 27.38 11.13 8.90
N LEU A 962 26.63 10.65 7.91
CA LEU A 962 25.16 10.69 7.91
C LEU A 962 24.52 9.77 8.97
N ARG A 963 25.23 8.74 9.46
CA ARG A 963 24.79 7.95 10.63
C ARG A 963 24.94 8.74 11.92
N ILE A 964 25.91 9.64 12.02
CA ILE A 964 26.16 10.47 13.21
C ILE A 964 25.30 11.76 13.16
N ASP A 965 25.16 12.37 11.98
CA ASP A 965 24.34 13.55 11.70
C ASP A 965 23.61 13.39 10.35
N ALA A 966 22.38 12.86 10.41
CA ALA A 966 21.55 12.64 9.23
C ALA A 966 21.19 13.93 8.47
N GLY A 967 21.34 15.10 9.09
CA GLY A 967 21.09 16.41 8.50
C GLY A 967 22.33 17.03 7.83
N ASN A 968 23.48 16.34 7.82
CA ASN A 968 24.72 16.90 7.30
C ASN A 968 24.66 17.10 5.77
N ALA A 969 24.44 18.36 5.36
CA ALA A 969 24.24 18.72 3.96
C ALA A 969 25.46 18.42 3.07
N GLU A 970 26.68 18.55 3.61
CA GLU A 970 27.92 18.27 2.87
C GLU A 970 28.06 16.77 2.56
N ALA A 971 27.91 15.90 3.56
CA ALA A 971 27.97 14.46 3.37
C ALA A 971 26.84 13.95 2.46
N SER A 972 25.63 14.47 2.60
CA SER A 972 24.48 14.12 1.75
C SER A 972 24.72 14.50 0.28
N ALA A 973 25.22 15.69 0.01
CA ALA A 973 25.58 16.13 -1.34
C ALA A 973 26.70 15.26 -1.94
N MET A 974 27.72 14.91 -1.16
CA MET A 974 28.81 14.05 -1.63
C MET A 974 28.36 12.63 -1.91
N VAL A 975 27.51 12.02 -1.08
CA VAL A 975 26.92 10.69 -1.34
C VAL A 975 26.09 10.70 -2.63
N GLN A 976 25.28 11.74 -2.86
CA GLN A 976 24.52 11.87 -4.12
C GLN A 976 25.43 11.99 -5.35
N LYS A 977 26.50 12.80 -5.23
CA LYS A 977 27.49 12.97 -6.29
C LYS A 977 28.22 11.66 -6.60
N ILE A 978 28.69 10.96 -5.57
CA ILE A 978 29.38 9.67 -5.69
C ILE A 978 28.45 8.60 -6.28
N ASN A 979 27.18 8.53 -5.83
CA ASN A 979 26.20 7.60 -6.40
C ASN A 979 25.97 7.85 -7.90
N SER A 980 25.98 9.11 -8.33
CA SER A 980 25.87 9.48 -9.76
C SER A 980 27.12 9.05 -10.55
N GLU A 981 28.31 9.19 -9.97
CA GLU A 981 29.58 8.73 -10.57
C GLU A 981 29.70 7.20 -10.62
N LEU A 982 29.24 6.48 -9.59
CA LEU A 982 29.19 5.01 -9.57
C LEU A 982 28.15 4.46 -10.56
N ALA A 983 26.98 5.11 -10.67
CA ALA A 983 25.96 4.72 -11.65
C ALA A 983 26.45 4.89 -13.09
N SER A 984 27.23 5.93 -13.36
CA SER A 984 27.84 6.13 -14.68
C SER A 984 28.96 5.12 -14.98
N GLN A 985 29.74 4.68 -13.98
CA GLN A 985 30.70 3.58 -14.14
C GLN A 985 30.02 2.21 -14.35
N LYS A 986 28.93 1.94 -13.63
CA LYS A 986 28.16 0.69 -13.76
C LYS A 986 27.54 0.54 -15.15
N ASN A 987 26.97 1.62 -15.70
CA ASN A 987 26.45 1.64 -17.07
C ASN A 987 27.54 1.40 -18.13
N GLN A 988 28.79 1.74 -17.85
CA GLN A 988 29.91 1.46 -18.75
C GLN A 988 30.35 -0.02 -18.66
N ALA A 989 30.40 -0.60 -17.46
CA ALA A 989 30.73 -2.01 -17.24
C ALA A 989 29.68 -2.96 -17.84
N GLU A 990 28.39 -2.62 -17.75
CA GLU A 990 27.31 -3.39 -18.38
C GLU A 990 27.36 -3.32 -19.91
N LYS A 991 27.72 -2.17 -20.48
CA LYS A 991 28.00 -2.04 -21.92
C LYS A 991 29.21 -2.86 -22.35
N ASP A 992 30.28 -2.88 -21.57
CA ASP A 992 31.47 -3.69 -21.85
C ASP A 992 31.19 -5.20 -21.75
N ALA A 993 30.35 -5.64 -20.80
CA ALA A 993 29.93 -7.03 -20.66
C ALA A 993 29.03 -7.50 -21.80
N LEU A 994 28.02 -6.68 -22.16
CA LEU A 994 27.14 -6.96 -23.29
C LEU A 994 27.92 -6.93 -24.62
N PHE A 995 28.87 -6.01 -24.76
CA PHE A 995 29.81 -6.01 -25.88
C PHE A 995 30.60 -7.31 -25.98
N ALA A 996 31.17 -7.78 -24.87
CA ALA A 996 31.93 -9.03 -24.84
C ALA A 996 31.05 -10.25 -25.19
N GLN A 997 29.83 -10.29 -24.68
CA GLN A 997 28.85 -11.34 -24.97
C GLN A 997 28.47 -11.36 -26.46
N LEU A 998 28.06 -10.21 -27.02
CA LEU A 998 27.67 -10.11 -28.43
C LEU A 998 28.83 -10.41 -29.36
N LYS A 999 30.05 -10.01 -28.99
CA LYS A 999 31.29 -10.39 -29.68
C LYS A 999 31.50 -11.90 -29.68
N GLN A 1000 31.35 -12.54 -28.52
CA GLN A 1000 31.52 -13.99 -28.38
C GLN A 1000 30.46 -14.78 -29.15
N GLU A 1001 29.18 -14.42 -29.00
CA GLU A 1001 28.06 -15.04 -29.71
C GLU A 1001 28.20 -14.87 -31.22
N GLY A 1002 28.52 -13.66 -31.67
CA GLY A 1002 28.72 -13.38 -33.09
C GLY A 1002 29.91 -14.15 -33.68
N PHE A 1003 31.02 -14.31 -32.95
CA PHE A 1003 32.17 -15.11 -33.40
C PHE A 1003 31.82 -16.60 -33.46
N ALA A 1004 31.12 -17.13 -32.45
CA ALA A 1004 30.68 -18.52 -32.42
C ALA A 1004 29.70 -18.83 -33.57
N LEU A 1005 28.77 -17.93 -33.85
CA LEU A 1005 27.83 -18.04 -34.98
C LEU A 1005 28.56 -18.00 -36.33
N ALA A 1006 29.61 -17.16 -36.46
CA ALA A 1006 30.44 -17.13 -37.66
C ALA A 1006 31.18 -18.45 -37.88
N ASP A 1007 31.74 -19.03 -36.81
CA ASP A 1007 32.44 -20.32 -36.87
C ASP A 1007 31.47 -21.48 -37.15
N ALA A 1008 30.20 -21.36 -36.72
CA ALA A 1008 29.10 -22.27 -37.07
C ALA A 1008 28.52 -22.05 -38.47
N LYS A 1009 29.08 -21.12 -39.26
CA LYS A 1009 28.65 -20.75 -40.62
C LYS A 1009 27.25 -20.11 -40.72
N SER A 1010 26.71 -19.61 -39.61
CA SER A 1010 25.46 -18.84 -39.55
C SER A 1010 25.73 -17.34 -39.78
N TYR A 1011 26.20 -17.00 -40.97
CA TYR A 1011 26.83 -15.70 -41.24
C TYR A 1011 25.92 -14.48 -41.07
N ASP A 1012 24.63 -14.57 -41.44
CA ASP A 1012 23.70 -13.45 -41.30
C ASP A 1012 23.44 -13.12 -39.82
N GLN A 1013 23.26 -14.15 -39.00
CA GLN A 1013 23.07 -14.02 -37.55
C GLN A 1013 24.36 -13.54 -36.85
N ALA A 1014 25.50 -14.06 -37.29
CA ALA A 1014 26.81 -13.62 -36.81
C ALA A 1014 27.05 -12.13 -37.09
N LYS A 1015 26.81 -11.71 -38.33
CA LYS A 1015 26.97 -10.32 -38.75
C LYS A 1015 26.06 -9.37 -37.97
N GLN A 1016 24.80 -9.75 -37.76
CA GLN A 1016 23.87 -8.98 -36.94
C GLN A 1016 24.39 -8.81 -35.49
N LYS A 1017 24.82 -9.90 -34.85
CA LYS A 1017 25.33 -9.86 -33.47
C LYS A 1017 26.61 -9.05 -33.32
N LEU A 1018 27.51 -9.14 -34.30
CA LEU A 1018 28.75 -8.36 -34.31
C LEU A 1018 28.52 -6.88 -34.62
N GLN A 1019 27.52 -6.55 -35.45
CA GLN A 1019 27.10 -5.16 -35.65
C GLN A 1019 26.46 -4.58 -34.39
N GLU A 1020 25.61 -5.35 -33.69
CA GLU A 1020 25.08 -4.99 -32.37
C GLU A 1020 26.22 -4.72 -31.38
N ALA A 1021 27.26 -5.55 -31.34
CA ALA A 1021 28.45 -5.31 -30.53
C ALA A 1021 29.14 -3.97 -30.89
N LEU A 1022 29.35 -3.66 -32.16
CA LEU A 1022 30.00 -2.41 -32.58
C LEU A 1022 29.22 -1.13 -32.24
N THR A 1023 27.90 -1.22 -32.00
CA THR A 1023 27.12 -0.08 -31.50
C THR A 1023 27.44 0.27 -30.05
N LEU A 1024 27.95 -0.68 -29.28
CA LEU A 1024 28.30 -0.52 -27.87
C LEU A 1024 29.74 -0.04 -27.69
N LYS A 1025 30.66 -0.54 -28.52
CA LYS A 1025 32.09 -0.24 -28.46
C LYS A 1025 32.75 -0.56 -29.80
N THR A 1026 33.62 0.34 -30.27
CA THR A 1026 34.42 0.09 -31.47
C THR A 1026 35.52 -0.92 -31.16
N ASP A 1027 35.61 -1.99 -31.95
CA ASP A 1027 36.60 -3.05 -31.78
C ASP A 1027 37.03 -3.57 -33.14
N LYS A 1028 38.33 -3.45 -33.42
CA LYS A 1028 38.89 -3.79 -34.73
C LYS A 1028 38.69 -5.26 -35.08
N ALA A 1029 38.82 -6.17 -34.13
CA ALA A 1029 38.67 -7.60 -34.40
C ALA A 1029 37.21 -7.97 -34.74
N VAL A 1030 36.24 -7.30 -34.12
CA VAL A 1030 34.82 -7.43 -34.49
C VAL A 1030 34.57 -6.89 -35.90
N SER A 1031 35.10 -5.72 -36.23
CA SER A 1031 35.00 -5.14 -37.57
C SER A 1031 35.64 -6.04 -38.63
N ASP A 1032 36.82 -6.58 -38.37
CA ASP A 1032 37.56 -7.45 -39.30
C ASP A 1032 36.84 -8.81 -39.50
N LYS A 1033 36.13 -9.34 -38.49
CA LYS A 1033 35.35 -10.60 -38.58
C LYS A 1033 34.00 -10.43 -39.30
N ILE A 1034 33.49 -9.21 -39.42
CA ILE A 1034 32.27 -8.88 -40.18
C ILE A 1034 32.53 -8.83 -41.70
N ILE A 1035 33.74 -8.43 -42.10
CA ILE A 1035 34.23 -8.40 -43.49
C ILE A 1035 34.50 -9.83 -43.95
#